data_AF-A0AAF0DD62-F1
#
_entry.id   AF-A0AAF0DD62-F1
#
_cell.length_a   1.000
_cell.length_b   1.000
_cell.length_c   1.000
_cell.angle_alpha   90.00
_cell.angle_beta   90.00
_cell.angle_gamma   90.00
#
_symmetry.space_group_name_H-M   'P 1'
#
loop_
_entity.id
_entity.type
_entity.pdbx_description
1 polymer ?
#
loop_
_entity_poly.entity_id
_entity_poly.type
_entity_poly.pdbx_seq_one_letter_code
_entity_poly.pdbx_strand_id
1 'polypeptide(L)'
;MRICVLHSSYEGSDHNLQAVDTHFPDPGAFTKQHTFEHRFIKKENATAQIDAVAAEGFDFYFNFMWGTHEDNVAGIDASRHFESLNLPSVGIRSYERERSKNDFFVDARRIGAPPVPGTAKFPMFVKPAFGCSSQLIGEHSVCHNEEELERTIRLMNEKMRDARLRRAVGLGKDPDAYVQALEEAGKNSEDIVVQEYIEGHDYTVTVVAFGETPVPLVPARVAHIRIPGEKQYLTFEAKFDSGTHYEPFVESTNPVLYRHLQEVAIEAYKTNQMHTNLMGCDVDIRVRPDGQAFAIEVNPMPVAFMPPDAPFAEGEEEAEEIPGGYAAAVNIFITNYFLIHPEQKSASLKIAEAYDQMSPVYNKQHATSNLIPIITQTVELLKLEGRVLDLGCGTGAFGRILSEKWEARGNDPFNKLYGVDISEGMLDVCKQGGWYHGLYIEPIQRFIAKITGGVDHVVAMSVLHHLTPEELTFVLVRCFQLAKKSITLTVDEIPDEYNQVLHKRGLPHMHSNDQLKNVKAMGEPAGWRLSYLRRQFGWTSPATGVQVYVTVFHFERYEKEDPLKAAQELIRYGAHAVASRTNGCEANGTHVNGIEASGSQSVKVQTNGINGSECLKVNGQLNGSESRHKRCEQCLQELETPS
;
A
#
# COMPACT_ATOMS: atom_id res chain seq x y z
N MET A 1 -9.77 -9.76 -16.73
CA MET A 1 -10.21 -8.54 -17.45
C MET A 1 -9.20 -8.24 -18.55
N ARG A 2 -9.68 -7.68 -19.66
CA ARG A 2 -8.88 -6.92 -20.63
C ARG A 2 -8.79 -5.48 -20.12
N ILE A 3 -7.58 -5.03 -19.81
CA ILE A 3 -7.33 -3.72 -19.20
C ILE A 3 -6.53 -2.85 -20.15
N CYS A 4 -6.96 -1.62 -20.35
CA CYS A 4 -6.20 -0.63 -21.09
C CYS A 4 -5.47 0.34 -20.15
N VAL A 5 -4.20 0.62 -20.42
CA VAL A 5 -3.41 1.63 -19.69
C VAL A 5 -3.15 2.81 -20.61
N LEU A 6 -3.72 3.97 -20.25
CA LEU A 6 -3.58 5.23 -20.98
C LEU A 6 -2.37 6.00 -20.47
N HIS A 7 -1.43 6.31 -21.35
CA HIS A 7 -0.22 7.06 -21.06
C HIS A 7 -0.20 8.37 -21.83
N SER A 8 0.46 9.39 -21.29
CA SER A 8 0.84 10.56 -22.09
C SER A 8 1.89 10.15 -23.13
N SER A 9 1.68 10.46 -24.41
CA SER A 9 2.71 10.27 -25.43
C SER A 9 3.66 11.47 -25.47
N TYR A 10 4.97 11.19 -25.48
CA TYR A 10 6.01 12.18 -25.78
C TYR A 10 6.24 12.38 -27.28
N GLU A 11 5.69 11.51 -28.14
CA GLU A 11 5.92 11.57 -29.58
C GLU A 11 5.37 12.88 -30.16
N GLY A 12 6.27 13.72 -30.70
CA GLY A 12 5.94 15.03 -31.26
C GLY A 12 5.81 16.16 -30.22
N SER A 13 6.11 15.90 -28.95
CA SER A 13 5.89 16.88 -27.86
C SER A 13 7.04 17.89 -27.65
N ASP A 14 8.26 17.58 -28.09
CA ASP A 14 9.50 18.30 -27.74
C ASP A 14 9.68 18.53 -26.21
N HIS A 15 9.06 17.67 -25.38
CA HIS A 15 9.05 17.83 -23.93
C HIS A 15 10.41 17.49 -23.32
N ASN A 16 10.85 18.26 -22.31
CA ASN A 16 12.16 18.08 -21.67
C ASN A 16 12.31 16.71 -20.97
N LEU A 17 11.22 16.14 -20.45
CA LEU A 17 11.21 14.82 -19.86
C LEU A 17 11.39 13.67 -20.87
N GLN A 18 11.16 13.89 -22.17
CA GLN A 18 11.28 12.83 -23.18
C GLN A 18 12.63 12.11 -23.16
N ALA A 19 13.71 12.81 -22.79
CA ALA A 19 15.06 12.26 -22.75
C ALA A 19 15.38 11.45 -21.49
N VAL A 20 14.60 11.62 -20.41
CA VAL A 20 14.89 11.05 -19.08
C VAL A 20 13.79 10.13 -18.57
N ASP A 21 12.55 10.34 -18.99
CA ASP A 21 11.38 9.52 -18.67
C ASP A 21 11.21 8.44 -19.75
N THR A 22 12.18 7.52 -19.80
CA THR A 22 12.24 6.46 -20.82
C THR A 22 11.44 5.21 -20.44
N HIS A 23 10.91 5.16 -19.23
CA HIS A 23 10.11 4.06 -18.70
C HIS A 23 8.70 4.54 -18.44
N PHE A 24 7.74 3.63 -18.41
CA PHE A 24 6.35 3.94 -18.10
C PHE A 24 5.81 2.95 -17.08
N PRO A 25 4.81 3.33 -16.27
CA PRO A 25 4.16 2.39 -15.37
C PRO A 25 3.50 1.24 -16.14
N ASP A 26 3.90 0.00 -15.84
CA ASP A 26 3.41 -1.24 -16.41
C ASP A 26 2.84 -2.17 -15.34
N PRO A 27 1.55 -2.01 -14.97
CA PRO A 27 0.88 -2.94 -14.06
C PRO A 27 0.87 -4.39 -14.55
N GLY A 28 0.95 -4.61 -15.86
CA GLY A 28 0.96 -5.94 -16.48
C GLY A 28 2.25 -6.72 -16.25
N ALA A 29 3.35 -6.03 -15.92
CA ALA A 29 4.60 -6.67 -15.52
C ALA A 29 4.46 -7.41 -14.17
N PHE A 30 3.52 -7.01 -13.31
CA PHE A 30 3.40 -7.49 -11.93
C PHE A 30 2.31 -8.54 -11.72
N THR A 31 1.43 -8.78 -12.70
CA THR A 31 0.36 -9.76 -12.57
C THR A 31 -0.01 -10.42 -13.89
N LYS A 32 -0.35 -11.71 -13.83
CA LYS A 32 -0.88 -12.49 -14.96
C LYS A 32 -2.39 -12.72 -14.88
N GLN A 33 -3.07 -12.16 -13.87
CA GLN A 33 -4.51 -12.31 -13.66
C GLN A 33 -5.33 -11.59 -14.75
N HIS A 34 -4.74 -10.57 -15.39
CA HIS A 34 -5.36 -9.74 -16.40
C HIS A 34 -4.46 -9.64 -17.63
N THR A 35 -5.06 -9.24 -18.75
CA THR A 35 -4.31 -8.90 -19.97
C THR A 35 -4.29 -7.40 -20.11
N PHE A 36 -3.11 -6.82 -20.32
CA PHE A 36 -2.91 -5.38 -20.40
C PHE A 36 -2.55 -4.94 -21.81
N GLU A 37 -3.11 -3.80 -22.22
CA GLU A 37 -2.79 -3.16 -23.48
C GLU A 37 -2.51 -1.67 -23.25
N HIS A 38 -1.36 -1.19 -23.74
CA HIS A 38 -0.91 0.18 -23.52
C HIS A 38 -1.32 1.07 -24.71
N ARG A 39 -1.75 2.29 -24.42
CA ARG A 39 -2.10 3.30 -25.43
C ARG A 39 -1.42 4.61 -25.04
N PHE A 40 -0.59 5.13 -25.93
CA PHE A 40 0.12 6.40 -25.74
C PHE A 40 -0.63 7.51 -26.47
N ILE A 41 -1.25 8.39 -25.68
CA ILE A 41 -2.18 9.41 -26.15
C ILE A 41 -1.42 10.71 -26.44
N LYS A 42 -1.51 11.20 -27.68
CA LYS A 42 -0.91 12.48 -28.08
C LYS A 42 -1.87 13.62 -27.75
N LYS A 43 -1.34 14.76 -27.28
CA LYS A 43 -2.15 15.92 -26.92
C LYS A 43 -3.00 16.44 -28.09
N GLU A 44 -2.40 16.49 -29.28
CA GLU A 44 -2.98 17.05 -30.50
C GLU A 44 -4.27 16.37 -30.97
N ASN A 45 -4.42 15.07 -30.72
CA ASN A 45 -5.57 14.27 -31.18
C ASN A 45 -6.15 13.37 -30.07
N ALA A 46 -5.96 13.76 -28.81
CA ALA A 46 -6.30 12.96 -27.64
C ALA A 46 -7.75 12.47 -27.66
N THR A 47 -8.72 13.35 -27.96
CA THR A 47 -10.15 13.00 -28.05
C THR A 47 -10.39 11.85 -29.01
N ALA A 48 -9.87 11.94 -30.24
CA ALA A 48 -10.08 10.91 -31.26
C ALA A 48 -9.40 9.58 -30.89
N GLN A 49 -8.21 9.63 -30.27
CA GLN A 49 -7.53 8.42 -29.80
C GLN A 49 -8.28 7.77 -28.64
N ILE A 50 -8.78 8.55 -27.69
CA ILE A 50 -9.56 8.06 -26.55
C ILE A 50 -10.88 7.45 -27.03
N ASP A 51 -11.59 8.08 -27.97
CA ASP A 51 -12.82 7.53 -28.55
C ASP A 51 -12.56 6.19 -29.27
N ALA A 52 -11.46 6.10 -30.00
CA ALA A 52 -11.06 4.86 -30.66
C ALA A 52 -10.76 3.75 -29.65
N VAL A 53 -10.04 4.07 -28.57
CA VAL A 53 -9.71 3.13 -27.49
C VAL A 53 -10.95 2.71 -26.69
N ALA A 54 -11.89 3.62 -26.46
CA ALA A 54 -13.18 3.30 -25.84
C ALA A 54 -13.99 2.32 -26.70
N ALA A 55 -13.98 2.50 -28.02
CA ALA A 55 -14.67 1.61 -28.96
C ALA A 55 -14.08 0.19 -29.01
N GLU A 56 -12.85 -0.04 -28.53
CA GLU A 56 -12.27 -1.39 -28.40
C GLU A 56 -12.92 -2.24 -27.30
N GLY A 57 -13.68 -1.62 -26.38
CA GLY A 57 -14.48 -2.31 -25.36
C GLY A 57 -13.66 -3.08 -24.33
N PHE A 58 -12.70 -2.42 -23.68
CA PHE A 58 -11.98 -3.00 -22.54
C PHE A 58 -12.89 -3.10 -21.32
N ASP A 59 -12.58 -4.05 -20.42
CA ASP A 59 -13.34 -4.24 -19.19
C ASP A 59 -13.00 -3.17 -18.13
N PHE A 60 -11.79 -2.63 -18.18
CA PHE A 60 -11.28 -1.65 -17.21
C PHE A 60 -10.13 -0.81 -17.78
N TYR A 61 -9.90 0.37 -17.21
CA TYR A 61 -8.91 1.33 -17.67
C TYR A 61 -8.08 1.91 -16.51
N PHE A 62 -6.77 2.08 -16.75
CA PHE A 62 -5.87 2.86 -15.90
C PHE A 62 -5.53 4.16 -16.63
N ASN A 63 -5.80 5.31 -16.01
CA ASN A 63 -5.39 6.61 -16.54
C ASN A 63 -4.09 7.09 -15.90
N PHE A 64 -2.98 7.02 -16.64
CA PHE A 64 -1.68 7.59 -16.25
C PHE A 64 -1.28 8.82 -17.08
N MET A 65 -2.24 9.45 -17.76
CA MET A 65 -2.01 10.74 -18.41
C MET A 65 -1.76 11.83 -17.37
N TRP A 66 -0.60 12.49 -17.44
CA TRP A 66 -0.10 13.37 -16.38
C TRP A 66 -0.02 14.85 -16.77
N GLY A 67 -0.13 15.20 -18.05
CA GLY A 67 0.12 16.56 -18.52
C GLY A 67 -0.79 17.62 -17.90
N THR A 68 -0.26 18.82 -17.74
CA THR A 68 -0.99 20.04 -17.37
C THR A 68 -1.21 20.94 -18.61
N HIS A 69 -1.73 22.15 -18.43
CA HIS A 69 -2.00 23.05 -19.55
C HIS A 69 -0.72 23.54 -20.23
N GLU A 70 0.35 23.74 -19.46
CA GLU A 70 1.68 24.15 -19.94
C GLU A 70 2.51 23.01 -20.54
N ASP A 71 2.16 21.75 -20.29
CA ASP A 71 2.86 20.58 -20.83
C ASP A 71 2.38 20.25 -22.24
N ASN A 72 3.28 19.85 -23.14
CA ASN A 72 2.91 19.48 -24.50
C ASN A 72 2.56 17.99 -24.66
N VAL A 73 1.98 17.39 -23.63
CA VAL A 73 1.56 15.97 -23.62
C VAL A 73 0.11 15.85 -23.12
N ALA A 74 -0.54 14.72 -23.41
CA ALA A 74 -1.91 14.48 -22.96
C ALA A 74 -2.03 14.51 -21.42
N GLY A 75 -3.15 14.98 -20.92
CA GLY A 75 -3.24 15.43 -19.53
C GLY A 75 -4.65 15.82 -19.09
N ILE A 76 -4.82 17.02 -18.52
CA ILE A 76 -6.09 17.54 -18.01
C ILE A 76 -7.25 17.37 -18.99
N ASP A 77 -7.15 17.93 -20.21
CA ASP A 77 -8.26 17.94 -21.17
C ASP A 77 -8.57 16.54 -21.71
N ALA A 78 -7.52 15.74 -21.94
CA ALA A 78 -7.65 14.34 -22.35
C ALA A 78 -8.32 13.50 -21.26
N SER A 79 -7.92 13.68 -20.00
CA SER A 79 -8.52 13.02 -18.85
C SER A 79 -9.96 13.44 -18.67
N ARG A 80 -10.29 14.74 -18.82
CA ARG A 80 -11.67 15.22 -18.73
C ARG A 80 -12.56 14.60 -19.81
N HIS A 81 -12.06 14.49 -21.04
CA HIS A 81 -12.78 13.80 -22.11
C HIS A 81 -12.99 12.33 -21.77
N PHE A 82 -11.95 11.62 -21.34
CA PHE A 82 -12.05 10.22 -20.92
C PHE A 82 -13.06 10.00 -19.77
N GLU A 83 -13.01 10.85 -18.75
CA GLU A 83 -13.94 10.82 -17.62
C GLU A 83 -15.40 10.99 -18.05
N SER A 84 -15.66 11.80 -19.10
CA SER A 84 -17.00 12.02 -19.64
C SER A 84 -17.64 10.77 -20.27
N LEU A 85 -16.82 9.78 -20.65
CA LEU A 85 -17.29 8.51 -21.21
C LEU A 85 -17.82 7.55 -20.13
N ASN A 86 -17.60 7.85 -18.84
CA ASN A 86 -18.04 7.05 -17.70
C ASN A 86 -17.61 5.57 -17.78
N LEU A 87 -16.38 5.32 -18.23
CA LEU A 87 -15.81 3.99 -18.35
C LEU A 87 -15.22 3.51 -17.01
N PRO A 88 -15.24 2.19 -16.71
CA PRO A 88 -14.64 1.62 -15.51
C PRO A 88 -13.16 1.93 -15.41
N SER A 89 -12.77 2.77 -14.44
CA SER A 89 -11.42 3.31 -14.41
C SER A 89 -10.93 3.75 -13.05
N VAL A 90 -9.61 3.71 -12.90
CA VAL A 90 -8.83 4.39 -11.86
C VAL A 90 -7.74 5.22 -12.51
N GLY A 91 -7.05 6.04 -11.72
CA GLY A 91 -5.92 6.79 -12.23
C GLY A 91 -6.06 8.29 -12.02
N ILE A 92 -5.11 9.00 -12.60
CA ILE A 92 -5.03 10.45 -12.52
C ILE A 92 -6.34 11.09 -13.00
N ARG A 93 -6.86 12.05 -12.25
CA ARG A 93 -8.10 12.77 -12.57
C ARG A 93 -7.82 14.15 -13.14
N SER A 94 -8.74 14.66 -13.97
CA SER A 94 -8.62 16.01 -14.52
C SER A 94 -8.62 17.07 -13.40
N TYR A 95 -9.55 16.95 -12.46
CA TYR A 95 -9.71 17.86 -11.32
C TYR A 95 -8.43 17.98 -10.47
N GLU A 96 -7.83 16.87 -10.05
CA GLU A 96 -6.62 16.94 -9.21
C GLU A 96 -5.43 17.52 -9.97
N ARG A 97 -5.34 17.25 -11.28
CA ARG A 97 -4.25 17.74 -12.12
C ARG A 97 -4.38 19.23 -12.45
N GLU A 98 -5.60 19.78 -12.39
CA GLU A 98 -5.84 21.22 -12.47
C GLU A 98 -5.37 21.99 -11.24
N ARG A 99 -5.26 21.32 -10.09
CA ARG A 99 -4.87 21.97 -8.84
C ARG A 99 -3.38 22.26 -8.80
N SER A 100 -3.06 23.43 -8.27
CA SER A 100 -1.71 23.85 -7.97
C SER A 100 -1.28 23.40 -6.57
N LYS A 101 0.02 23.44 -6.31
CA LYS A 101 0.58 23.32 -4.95
C LYS A 101 0.00 24.40 -4.00
N ASN A 102 -0.29 25.59 -4.52
CA ASN A 102 -0.89 26.67 -3.73
C ASN A 102 -2.32 26.32 -3.29
N ASP A 103 -3.14 25.67 -4.13
CA ASP A 103 -4.49 25.24 -3.75
C ASP A 103 -4.45 24.26 -2.57
N PHE A 104 -3.53 23.30 -2.60
CA PHE A 104 -3.30 22.40 -1.47
C PHE A 104 -2.92 23.16 -0.20
N PHE A 105 -1.98 24.10 -0.27
CA PHE A 105 -1.58 24.87 0.91
C PHE A 105 -2.68 25.79 1.46
N VAL A 106 -3.50 26.37 0.58
CA VAL A 106 -4.67 27.17 0.98
C VAL A 106 -5.67 26.29 1.73
N ASP A 107 -5.98 25.11 1.20
CA ASP A 107 -6.88 24.16 1.85
C ASP A 107 -6.33 23.65 3.17
N ALA A 108 -5.03 23.31 3.23
CA ALA A 108 -4.38 22.84 4.44
C ALA A 108 -4.42 23.89 5.56
N ARG A 109 -4.14 25.16 5.25
CA ARG A 109 -4.22 26.26 6.23
C ARG A 109 -5.66 26.55 6.66
N ARG A 110 -6.62 26.42 5.74
CA ARG A 110 -8.06 26.62 6.02
C ARG A 110 -8.59 25.53 6.97
N ILE A 111 -8.19 24.29 6.75
CA ILE A 111 -8.60 23.14 7.57
C ILE A 111 -7.79 23.07 8.88
N GLY A 112 -6.55 23.56 8.86
CA GLY A 112 -5.59 23.44 9.96
C GLY A 112 -4.77 22.14 9.93
N ALA A 113 -4.85 21.37 8.83
CA ALA A 113 -4.14 20.11 8.63
C ALA A 113 -3.98 19.82 7.12
N PRO A 114 -2.90 19.15 6.67
CA PRO A 114 -1.70 18.88 7.45
C PRO A 114 -0.94 20.17 7.79
N PRO A 115 0.05 20.12 8.69
CA PRO A 115 1.03 21.19 8.80
C PRO A 115 1.72 21.41 7.45
N VAL A 116 1.69 22.65 6.97
CA VAL A 116 2.35 23.08 5.73
C VAL A 116 3.28 24.25 6.04
N PRO A 117 4.33 24.49 5.22
CA PRO A 117 5.26 25.57 5.49
C PRO A 117 4.58 26.95 5.57
N GLY A 118 5.14 27.82 6.42
CA GLY A 118 4.70 29.20 6.58
C GLY A 118 4.97 30.06 5.34
N THR A 119 4.59 31.33 5.36
CA THR A 119 4.81 32.27 4.24
C THR A 119 5.51 33.57 4.65
N ALA A 120 5.90 33.70 5.93
CA ALA A 120 6.32 34.97 6.51
C ALA A 120 7.76 34.99 7.04
N LYS A 121 8.43 33.83 7.16
CA LYS A 121 9.74 33.72 7.82
C LYS A 121 10.79 33.30 6.83
N PHE A 122 11.84 34.12 6.72
CA PHE A 122 13.05 33.74 6.01
C PHE A 122 13.86 32.69 6.79
N PRO A 123 14.60 31.80 6.10
CA PRO A 123 14.70 31.70 4.64
C PRO A 123 13.41 31.20 3.97
N MET A 124 13.11 31.74 2.79
CA MET A 124 11.97 31.35 1.94
C MET A 124 12.46 30.38 0.85
N PHE A 125 11.56 29.55 0.35
CA PHE A 125 11.73 28.62 -0.76
C PHE A 125 10.78 29.01 -1.90
N VAL A 126 11.33 29.14 -3.11
CA VAL A 126 10.61 29.52 -4.32
C VAL A 126 10.64 28.39 -5.33
N LYS A 127 9.46 27.93 -5.76
CA LYS A 127 9.29 26.89 -6.79
C LYS A 127 8.05 27.18 -7.67
N PRO A 128 7.95 26.61 -8.88
CA PRO A 128 6.70 26.62 -9.63
C PRO A 128 5.54 25.99 -8.85
N ALA A 129 4.33 26.54 -8.96
CA ALA A 129 3.13 25.98 -8.34
C ALA A 129 2.53 24.83 -9.16
N PHE A 130 2.78 24.85 -10.46
CA PHE A 130 2.50 23.78 -11.41
C PHE A 130 3.83 23.23 -11.94
N GLY A 131 3.89 21.93 -12.18
CA GLY A 131 5.11 21.25 -12.61
C GLY A 131 5.49 20.09 -11.71
N CYS A 132 6.40 19.26 -12.20
CA CYS A 132 6.83 18.00 -11.61
C CYS A 132 8.37 17.91 -11.56
N SER A 133 8.87 16.89 -10.85
CA SER A 133 10.28 16.47 -10.87
C SER A 133 11.29 17.55 -10.51
N SER A 134 10.91 18.51 -9.67
CA SER A 134 11.77 19.63 -9.24
C SER A 134 12.28 20.52 -10.38
N GLN A 135 11.59 20.58 -11.52
CA GLN A 135 11.94 21.51 -12.59
C GLN A 135 11.97 22.96 -12.08
N LEU A 136 13.00 23.71 -12.49
CA LEU A 136 13.26 25.09 -12.08
C LEU A 136 13.60 25.28 -10.59
N ILE A 137 13.81 24.21 -9.82
CA ILE A 137 14.38 24.27 -8.47
C ILE A 137 15.90 24.19 -8.56
N GLY A 138 16.60 25.17 -7.98
CA GLY A 138 18.08 25.23 -8.01
C GLY A 138 18.63 26.13 -6.90
N GLU A 139 19.92 26.48 -6.97
CA GLU A 139 20.64 27.20 -5.90
C GLU A 139 19.98 28.53 -5.45
N HIS A 140 19.19 29.17 -6.31
CA HIS A 140 18.47 30.41 -6.01
C HIS A 140 17.07 30.21 -5.42
N SER A 141 16.58 28.97 -5.37
CA SER A 141 15.26 28.66 -4.82
C SER A 141 15.19 28.96 -3.33
N VAL A 142 16.30 28.98 -2.60
CA VAL A 142 16.31 29.41 -1.21
C VAL A 142 16.76 30.87 -1.08
N CYS A 143 15.87 31.72 -0.59
CA CYS A 143 16.08 33.15 -0.42
C CYS A 143 16.20 33.48 1.07
N HIS A 144 17.18 34.26 1.49
CA HIS A 144 17.43 34.62 2.90
C HIS A 144 16.85 35.97 3.31
N ASN A 145 16.44 36.78 2.34
CA ASN A 145 15.90 38.13 2.53
C ASN A 145 15.01 38.53 1.34
N GLU A 146 14.36 39.69 1.44
CA GLU A 146 13.42 40.18 0.41
C GLU A 146 14.12 40.45 -0.93
N GLU A 147 15.37 40.95 -0.92
CA GLU A 147 16.11 41.23 -2.16
C GLU A 147 16.40 39.95 -2.95
N GLU A 148 16.82 38.89 -2.28
CA GLU A 148 17.00 37.57 -2.88
C GLU A 148 15.67 37.00 -3.39
N LEU A 149 14.59 37.15 -2.62
CA LEU A 149 13.25 36.71 -3.02
C LEU A 149 12.79 37.40 -4.31
N GLU A 150 12.88 38.73 -4.36
CA GLU A 150 12.51 39.49 -5.55
C GLU A 150 13.37 39.13 -6.76
N ARG A 151 14.67 38.92 -6.56
CA ARG A 151 15.59 38.47 -7.62
C ARG A 151 15.19 37.08 -8.14
N THR A 152 14.91 36.14 -7.25
CA THR A 152 14.50 34.78 -7.64
C THR A 152 13.14 34.78 -8.35
N ILE A 153 12.18 35.60 -7.93
CA ILE A 153 10.90 35.75 -8.63
C ILE A 153 11.10 36.30 -10.05
N ARG A 154 11.97 37.30 -10.23
CA ARG A 154 12.30 37.82 -11.58
C ARG A 154 12.91 36.74 -12.49
N LEU A 155 13.84 35.94 -11.95
CA LEU A 155 14.43 34.81 -12.69
C LEU A 155 13.37 33.74 -13.01
N MET A 156 12.46 33.47 -12.08
CA MET A 156 11.37 32.52 -12.30
C MET A 156 10.42 33.00 -13.39
N ASN A 157 10.06 34.30 -13.38
CA ASN A 157 9.23 34.91 -14.41
C ASN A 157 9.83 34.73 -15.81
N GLU A 158 11.13 34.98 -15.97
CA GLU A 158 11.83 34.77 -17.24
C GLU A 158 11.75 33.30 -17.69
N LYS A 159 12.09 32.36 -16.79
CA LYS A 159 12.13 30.93 -17.12
C LYS A 159 10.75 30.31 -17.36
N MET A 160 9.70 30.81 -16.72
CA MET A 160 8.34 30.28 -16.84
C MET A 160 7.54 30.90 -17.98
N ARG A 161 8.06 31.92 -18.68
CA ARG A 161 7.30 32.67 -19.69
C ARG A 161 6.69 31.78 -20.78
N ASP A 162 7.47 30.86 -21.34
CA ASP A 162 6.99 29.94 -22.38
C ASP A 162 5.91 28.97 -21.86
N ALA A 163 6.07 28.47 -20.64
CA ALA A 163 5.07 27.63 -19.98
C ALA A 163 3.76 28.40 -19.76
N ARG A 164 3.84 29.65 -19.30
CA ARG A 164 2.69 30.55 -19.12
C ARG A 164 1.97 30.85 -20.43
N LEU A 165 2.69 31.07 -21.52
CA LEU A 165 2.10 31.26 -22.85
C LEU A 165 1.30 30.01 -23.28
N ARG A 166 1.87 28.81 -23.13
CA ARG A 166 1.17 27.55 -23.43
C ARG A 166 -0.05 27.35 -22.55
N ARG A 167 0.08 27.63 -21.25
CA ARG A 167 -1.03 27.56 -20.30
C ARG A 167 -2.16 28.52 -20.66
N ALA A 168 -1.84 29.76 -21.03
CA ALA A 168 -2.85 30.74 -21.45
C ALA A 168 -3.66 30.23 -22.64
N VAL A 169 -2.98 29.69 -23.66
CA VAL A 169 -3.63 29.07 -24.82
C VAL A 169 -4.52 27.89 -24.39
N GLY A 170 -4.01 27.00 -23.53
CA GLY A 170 -4.78 25.87 -23.00
C GLY A 170 -6.02 26.29 -22.19
N LEU A 171 -5.97 27.44 -21.52
CA LEU A 171 -7.10 28.01 -20.77
C LEU A 171 -8.01 28.89 -21.64
N GLY A 172 -7.71 29.10 -22.93
CA GLY A 172 -8.46 30.02 -23.79
C GLY A 172 -8.35 31.49 -23.37
N LYS A 173 -7.25 31.88 -22.72
CA LYS A 173 -6.96 33.25 -22.27
C LYS A 173 -6.07 33.97 -23.29
N ASP A 174 -6.08 35.29 -23.26
CA ASP A 174 -5.12 36.12 -23.99
C ASP A 174 -3.69 35.87 -23.45
N PRO A 175 -2.74 35.36 -24.25
CA PRO A 175 -1.44 34.94 -23.74
C PRO A 175 -0.61 36.06 -23.12
N ASP A 176 -0.56 37.22 -23.77
CA ASP A 176 0.26 38.34 -23.28
C ASP A 176 -0.32 38.95 -22.00
N ALA A 177 -1.63 39.18 -21.96
CA ALA A 177 -2.29 39.69 -20.76
C ALA A 177 -2.19 38.69 -19.58
N TYR A 178 -2.30 37.39 -19.85
CA TYR A 178 -2.16 36.35 -18.83
C TYR A 178 -0.74 36.32 -18.25
N VAL A 179 0.28 36.30 -19.11
CA VAL A 179 1.69 36.33 -18.68
C VAL A 179 1.99 37.60 -17.90
N GLN A 180 1.58 38.76 -18.41
CA GLN A 180 1.82 40.05 -17.76
C GLN A 180 1.18 40.10 -16.37
N ALA A 181 -0.06 39.62 -16.21
CA ALA A 181 -0.74 39.60 -14.93
C ALA A 181 0.00 38.74 -13.88
N LEU A 182 0.53 37.58 -14.28
CA LEU A 182 1.32 36.71 -13.39
C LEU A 182 2.67 37.34 -13.03
N GLU A 183 3.35 37.97 -13.99
CA GLU A 183 4.61 38.66 -13.76
C GLU A 183 4.45 39.86 -12.80
N GLU A 184 3.39 40.66 -12.98
CA GLU A 184 3.05 41.80 -12.14
C GLU A 184 2.61 41.40 -10.72
N ALA A 185 1.99 40.23 -10.56
CA ALA A 185 1.60 39.71 -9.25
C ALA A 185 2.81 39.39 -8.36
N GLY A 186 4.00 39.16 -8.94
CA GLY A 186 5.25 38.92 -8.21
C GLY A 186 5.12 37.77 -7.22
N LYS A 187 5.36 38.04 -5.92
CA LYS A 187 5.25 37.02 -4.86
C LYS A 187 3.83 36.50 -4.62
N ASN A 188 2.82 37.19 -5.14
CA ASN A 188 1.43 36.79 -5.06
C ASN A 188 0.95 36.09 -6.34
N SER A 189 1.84 35.76 -7.28
CA SER A 189 1.47 35.01 -8.48
C SER A 189 0.89 33.64 -8.12
N GLU A 190 -0.21 33.26 -8.77
CA GLU A 190 -0.87 31.97 -8.52
C GLU A 190 -0.01 30.77 -8.94
N ASP A 191 0.92 30.97 -9.88
CA ASP A 191 1.77 29.93 -10.45
C ASP A 191 3.16 29.83 -9.84
N ILE A 192 3.46 30.62 -8.80
CA ILE A 192 4.69 30.55 -8.01
C ILE A 192 4.33 30.21 -6.56
N VAL A 193 5.05 29.25 -5.98
CA VAL A 193 5.01 28.96 -4.55
C VAL A 193 6.11 29.76 -3.87
N VAL A 194 5.73 30.55 -2.86
CA VAL A 194 6.65 31.24 -1.95
C VAL A 194 6.32 30.79 -0.54
N GLN A 195 7.20 29.96 0.05
CA GLN A 195 6.96 29.31 1.34
C GLN A 195 8.19 29.37 2.24
N GLU A 196 8.07 29.12 3.54
CA GLU A 196 9.22 28.97 4.45
C GLU A 196 10.06 27.75 4.02
N TYR A 197 11.38 27.93 3.95
CA TYR A 197 12.30 26.81 3.78
C TYR A 197 12.38 26.04 5.10
N ILE A 198 12.00 24.77 5.06
CA ILE A 198 12.07 23.88 6.21
C ILE A 198 13.44 23.22 6.21
N GLU A 199 14.33 23.67 7.10
CA GLU A 199 15.61 23.02 7.31
C GLU A 199 15.40 21.62 7.90
N GLY A 200 16.09 20.62 7.33
CA GLY A 200 15.98 19.23 7.77
C GLY A 200 15.95 18.24 6.61
N HIS A 201 15.34 17.08 6.84
CA HIS A 201 15.35 15.93 5.92
C HIS A 201 14.04 15.77 5.17
N ASP A 202 14.15 15.29 3.93
CA ASP A 202 13.02 14.92 3.08
C ASP A 202 12.60 13.47 3.38
N TYR A 203 11.30 13.28 3.47
CA TYR A 203 10.61 12.01 3.59
C TYR A 203 9.50 11.94 2.54
N THR A 204 9.18 10.74 2.10
CA THR A 204 7.96 10.46 1.34
C THR A 204 7.11 9.45 2.10
N VAL A 205 5.80 9.56 1.98
CA VAL A 205 4.86 8.56 2.48
C VAL A 205 3.81 8.33 1.42
N THR A 206 3.79 7.11 0.91
CA THR A 206 2.74 6.59 0.05
C THR A 206 1.47 6.35 0.85
N VAL A 207 0.34 6.85 0.34
CA VAL A 207 -1.00 6.58 0.88
C VAL A 207 -1.83 5.89 -0.19
N VAL A 208 -2.19 4.63 0.06
CA VAL A 208 -3.04 3.83 -0.82
C VAL A 208 -4.50 3.95 -0.38
N ALA A 209 -5.39 4.16 -1.35
CA ALA A 209 -6.83 4.12 -1.13
C ALA A 209 -7.30 2.67 -0.99
N PHE A 210 -7.98 2.35 0.12
CA PHE A 210 -8.67 1.08 0.35
C PHE A 210 -10.15 1.34 0.56
N GLY A 211 -10.89 1.52 -0.53
CA GLY A 211 -12.23 2.07 -0.53
C GLY A 211 -12.25 3.45 0.15
N GLU A 212 -12.94 3.56 1.28
CA GLU A 212 -13.02 4.81 2.06
C GLU A 212 -11.86 4.98 3.06
N THR A 213 -11.03 3.95 3.26
CA THR A 213 -9.93 3.97 4.22
C THR A 213 -8.61 4.32 3.52
N PRO A 214 -7.96 5.47 3.84
CA PRO A 214 -6.58 5.70 3.43
C PRO A 214 -5.63 4.84 4.28
N VAL A 215 -4.69 4.17 3.64
CA VAL A 215 -3.64 3.38 4.30
C VAL A 215 -2.28 3.97 3.95
N PRO A 216 -1.59 4.63 4.90
CA PRO A 216 -0.21 5.03 4.71
C PRO A 216 0.69 3.80 4.82
N LEU A 217 1.66 3.69 3.91
CA LEU A 217 2.72 2.67 3.94
C LEU A 217 3.89 3.15 4.84
N VAL A 218 5.03 2.46 4.82
CA VAL A 218 6.25 2.88 5.52
C VAL A 218 6.71 4.22 4.95
N PRO A 219 6.96 5.22 5.80
CA PRO A 219 7.66 6.41 5.37
C PRO A 219 9.05 6.05 4.86
N ALA A 220 9.49 6.65 3.77
CA ALA A 220 10.87 6.52 3.29
C ALA A 220 11.59 7.86 3.45
N ARG A 221 12.87 7.82 3.85
CA ARG A 221 13.75 8.98 3.88
C ARG A 221 14.43 9.12 2.52
N VAL A 222 14.48 10.32 1.98
CA VAL A 222 15.18 10.58 0.72
C VAL A 222 16.67 10.81 0.99
N ALA A 223 17.49 9.85 0.58
CA ALA A 223 18.94 9.99 0.57
C ALA A 223 19.36 10.52 -0.80
N HIS A 224 19.82 11.78 -0.86
CA HIS A 224 20.27 12.42 -2.10
C HIS A 224 21.72 12.90 -2.00
N ILE A 225 22.38 13.05 -3.14
CA ILE A 225 23.74 13.59 -3.20
C ILE A 225 23.78 15.00 -2.60
N ARG A 226 24.82 15.27 -1.79
CA ARG A 226 24.99 16.60 -1.19
C ARG A 226 25.29 17.62 -2.27
N ILE A 227 24.38 18.58 -2.45
CA ILE A 227 24.65 19.77 -3.24
C ILE A 227 25.71 20.61 -2.49
N PRO A 228 26.74 21.15 -3.16
CA PRO A 228 27.71 22.05 -2.51
C PRO A 228 27.02 23.24 -1.85
N GLY A 229 27.15 23.35 -0.52
CA GLY A 229 26.49 24.37 0.30
C GLY A 229 25.96 23.81 1.62
N GLU A 230 25.44 24.67 2.50
CA GLU A 230 24.87 24.24 3.78
C GLU A 230 23.46 23.64 3.65
N LYS A 231 22.71 24.06 2.63
CA LYS A 231 21.31 23.66 2.45
C LYS A 231 21.18 22.43 1.55
N GLN A 232 20.36 21.50 1.99
CA GLN A 232 20.04 20.27 1.27
C GLN A 232 18.59 20.36 0.79
N TYR A 233 18.29 20.05 -0.46
CA TYR A 233 16.93 19.89 -1.01
C TYR A 233 17.03 19.23 -2.38
N LEU A 234 15.93 18.61 -2.82
CA LEU A 234 15.92 17.82 -4.05
C LEU A 234 15.73 18.73 -5.29
N THR A 235 16.83 19.10 -5.94
CA THR A 235 16.84 19.74 -7.27
C THR A 235 16.53 18.74 -8.38
N PHE A 236 16.23 19.20 -9.61
CA PHE A 236 16.06 18.33 -10.77
C PHE A 236 17.26 17.39 -10.96
N GLU A 237 18.48 17.93 -11.03
CA GLU A 237 19.70 17.13 -11.27
C GLU A 237 19.93 16.10 -10.16
N ALA A 238 19.77 16.50 -8.90
CA ALA A 238 19.87 15.59 -7.76
C ALA A 238 18.78 14.51 -7.78
N LYS A 239 17.54 14.84 -8.22
CA LYS A 239 16.48 13.85 -8.37
C LYS A 239 16.90 12.79 -9.37
N PHE A 240 17.53 13.17 -10.49
CA PHE A 240 17.94 12.25 -11.55
C PHE A 240 19.34 11.61 -11.37
N ASP A 241 20.01 11.87 -10.26
CA ASP A 241 21.32 11.31 -9.96
C ASP A 241 21.22 9.85 -9.46
N SER A 242 22.13 8.99 -9.90
CA SER A 242 22.12 7.56 -9.54
C SER A 242 22.47 7.28 -8.07
N GLY A 243 22.98 8.27 -7.33
CA GLY A 243 23.19 8.20 -5.89
C GLY A 243 21.94 8.52 -5.07
N THR A 244 20.90 9.08 -5.67
CA THR A 244 19.64 9.39 -4.99
C THR A 244 18.78 8.14 -4.88
N HIS A 245 18.35 7.81 -3.66
CA HIS A 245 17.51 6.66 -3.36
C HIS A 245 16.64 6.91 -2.13
N TYR A 246 15.66 6.03 -1.94
CA TYR A 246 14.72 6.06 -0.84
C TYR A 246 15.09 4.96 0.15
N GLU A 247 15.20 5.33 1.43
CA GLU A 247 15.54 4.40 2.52
C GLU A 247 14.32 4.22 3.42
N PRO A 248 13.81 2.99 3.64
CA PRO A 248 12.67 2.75 4.54
C PRO A 248 12.96 3.27 5.95
N PHE A 249 12.03 4.06 6.48
CA PHE A 249 12.12 4.57 7.83
C PHE A 249 11.63 3.51 8.83
N VAL A 250 12.56 2.89 9.54
CA VAL A 250 12.26 1.79 10.45
C VAL A 250 11.56 2.30 11.72
N GLU A 251 10.33 1.84 11.98
CA GLU A 251 9.50 2.27 13.12
C GLU A 251 10.24 2.18 14.47
N SER A 252 11.03 1.12 14.70
CA SER A 252 11.74 0.92 15.98
C SER A 252 12.81 1.99 16.27
N THR A 253 13.27 2.73 15.25
CA THR A 253 14.29 3.77 15.43
C THR A 253 13.71 5.05 16.00
N ASN A 254 12.49 5.41 15.58
CA ASN A 254 11.73 6.54 16.14
C ASN A 254 10.23 6.32 15.88
N PRO A 255 9.53 5.58 16.76
CA PRO A 255 8.13 5.24 16.54
C PRO A 255 7.21 6.47 16.57
N VAL A 256 7.59 7.51 17.31
CA VAL A 256 6.83 8.76 17.37
C VAL A 256 6.86 9.48 16.02
N LEU A 257 8.04 9.67 15.43
CA LEU A 257 8.16 10.30 14.12
C LEU A 257 7.54 9.44 13.02
N TYR A 258 7.71 8.11 13.07
CA TYR A 258 7.11 7.19 12.11
C TYR A 258 5.59 7.36 12.04
N ARG A 259 4.91 7.35 13.20
CA ARG A 259 3.47 7.55 13.27
C ARG A 259 3.05 8.96 12.87
N HIS A 260 3.83 9.97 13.27
CA HIS A 260 3.56 11.35 12.89
C HIS A 260 3.63 11.58 11.37
N LEU A 261 4.60 10.96 10.68
CA LEU A 261 4.71 11.00 9.22
C LEU A 261 3.48 10.37 8.54
N GLN A 262 3.03 9.21 9.02
CA GLN A 262 1.82 8.54 8.52
C GLN A 262 0.56 9.40 8.73
N GLU A 263 0.43 10.06 9.88
CA GLU A 263 -0.68 10.97 10.17
C GLU A 263 -0.70 12.17 9.23
N VAL A 264 0.45 12.85 9.05
CA VAL A 264 0.60 13.99 8.13
C VAL A 264 0.25 13.58 6.70
N ALA A 265 0.66 12.38 6.27
CA ALA A 265 0.34 11.86 4.95
C ALA A 265 -1.17 11.60 4.75
N ILE A 266 -1.84 10.99 5.73
CA ILE A 266 -3.30 10.80 5.69
C ILE A 266 -4.02 12.15 5.63
N GLU A 267 -3.58 13.14 6.41
CA GLU A 267 -4.14 14.49 6.40
C GLU A 267 -3.94 15.18 5.04
N ALA A 268 -2.77 15.03 4.43
CA ALA A 268 -2.47 15.55 3.10
C ALA A 268 -3.35 14.88 2.03
N TYR A 269 -3.48 13.55 2.05
CA TYR A 269 -4.37 12.78 1.17
C TYR A 269 -5.81 13.29 1.23
N LYS A 270 -6.35 13.51 2.44
CA LYS A 270 -7.72 14.00 2.66
C LYS A 270 -7.89 15.43 2.17
N THR A 271 -6.97 16.31 2.57
CA THR A 271 -6.98 17.74 2.22
C THR A 271 -6.86 17.95 0.72
N ASN A 272 -6.04 17.14 0.06
CA ASN A 272 -5.87 17.19 -1.38
C ASN A 272 -6.94 16.39 -2.15
N GLN A 273 -7.90 15.75 -1.46
CA GLN A 273 -9.00 14.97 -2.05
C GLN A 273 -8.56 13.80 -2.93
N MET A 274 -7.44 13.15 -2.60
CA MET A 274 -6.85 12.08 -3.42
C MET A 274 -7.70 10.80 -3.49
N HIS A 275 -8.74 10.68 -2.67
CA HIS A 275 -9.72 9.59 -2.76
C HIS A 275 -10.45 9.53 -4.11
N THR A 276 -10.50 10.64 -4.87
CA THR A 276 -11.20 10.68 -6.16
C THR A 276 -10.51 9.90 -7.27
N ASN A 277 -9.19 9.65 -7.16
CA ASN A 277 -8.43 8.89 -8.15
C ASN A 277 -8.50 7.37 -7.95
N LEU A 278 -9.08 6.93 -6.82
CA LEU A 278 -9.29 5.52 -6.43
C LEU A 278 -8.01 4.69 -6.30
N MET A 279 -6.85 5.33 -6.30
CA MET A 279 -5.55 4.70 -6.10
C MET A 279 -4.90 5.18 -4.80
N GLY A 280 -4.76 6.50 -4.60
CA GLY A 280 -3.91 7.05 -3.55
C GLY A 280 -3.09 8.27 -3.97
N CYS A 281 -2.07 8.60 -3.20
CA CYS A 281 -1.03 9.58 -3.53
C CYS A 281 0.28 9.31 -2.81
N ASP A 282 1.38 9.90 -3.30
CA ASP A 282 2.61 10.10 -2.55
C ASP A 282 2.62 11.47 -1.91
N VAL A 283 3.09 11.55 -0.67
CA VAL A 283 3.16 12.81 0.08
C VAL A 283 4.62 13.10 0.40
N ASP A 284 5.14 14.19 -0.17
CA ASP A 284 6.47 14.68 0.18
C ASP A 284 6.39 15.51 1.45
N ILE A 285 7.22 15.15 2.43
CA ILE A 285 7.22 15.71 3.78
C ILE A 285 8.63 16.16 4.13
N ARG A 286 8.75 17.34 4.74
CA ARG A 286 10.01 17.83 5.26
C ARG A 286 9.99 17.92 6.78
N VAL A 287 11.00 17.34 7.41
CA VAL A 287 11.07 17.18 8.88
C VAL A 287 12.24 17.96 9.45
N ARG A 288 11.96 18.84 10.42
CA ARG A 288 12.95 19.60 11.16
C ARG A 288 13.75 18.72 12.14
N PRO A 289 14.93 19.17 12.60
CA PRO A 289 15.69 18.46 13.64
C PRO A 289 14.92 18.21 14.96
N ASP A 290 13.90 19.02 15.25
CA ASP A 290 13.03 18.87 16.43
C ASP A 290 11.87 17.87 16.21
N GLY A 291 11.76 17.29 15.01
CA GLY A 291 10.74 16.30 14.66
C GLY A 291 9.45 16.90 14.07
N GLN A 292 9.32 18.22 13.92
CA GLN A 292 8.15 18.82 13.27
C GLN A 292 8.14 18.47 11.77
N ALA A 293 7.05 17.88 11.30
CA ALA A 293 6.85 17.47 9.91
C ALA A 293 5.92 18.42 9.16
N PHE A 294 6.25 18.76 7.92
CA PHE A 294 5.48 19.65 7.06
C PHE A 294 5.27 19.01 5.69
N ALA A 295 4.02 18.84 5.26
CA ALA A 295 3.71 18.40 3.90
C ALA A 295 4.08 19.50 2.90
N ILE A 296 4.93 19.19 1.92
CA ILE A 296 5.44 20.14 0.92
C ILE A 296 4.92 19.88 -0.50
N GLU A 297 4.35 18.69 -0.73
CA GLU A 297 3.79 18.27 -2.01
C GLU A 297 2.86 17.05 -1.84
N VAL A 298 1.92 16.87 -2.77
CA VAL A 298 1.10 15.66 -2.90
C VAL A 298 1.06 15.28 -4.39
N ASN A 299 1.50 14.07 -4.70
CA ASN A 299 1.58 13.53 -6.06
C ASN A 299 0.52 12.42 -6.22
N PRO A 300 -0.37 12.45 -7.22
CA PRO A 300 -1.55 11.57 -7.28
C PRO A 300 -1.28 10.11 -7.70
N MET A 301 -0.03 9.65 -7.63
CA MET A 301 0.37 8.32 -8.09
C MET A 301 1.06 7.56 -6.95
N PRO A 302 0.33 6.75 -6.16
CA PRO A 302 0.84 6.12 -4.92
C PRO A 302 1.70 4.88 -5.13
N VAL A 303 1.63 4.24 -6.29
CA VAL A 303 2.27 2.93 -6.50
C VAL A 303 2.86 2.99 -7.88
N ALA A 304 4.15 3.29 -7.95
CA ALA A 304 4.83 3.39 -9.21
C ALA A 304 5.02 1.97 -9.76
N PHE A 305 4.17 1.56 -10.71
CA PHE A 305 4.32 0.29 -11.45
C PHE A 305 5.51 0.34 -12.42
N MET A 306 6.62 0.95 -12.00
CA MET A 306 7.79 1.13 -12.83
C MET A 306 8.58 -0.17 -12.92
N PRO A 307 9.19 -0.49 -14.07
CA PRO A 307 10.02 -1.67 -14.19
C PRO A 307 11.24 -1.55 -13.25
N PRO A 308 11.81 -2.68 -12.76
CA PRO A 308 12.89 -2.66 -11.76
C PRO A 308 14.17 -1.92 -12.18
N ASP A 309 14.41 -1.77 -13.49
CA ASP A 309 15.54 -1.04 -14.06
C ASP A 309 15.24 0.44 -14.32
N ALA A 310 14.02 0.90 -14.02
CA ALA A 310 13.70 2.31 -14.12
C ALA A 310 14.54 3.12 -13.12
N PRO A 311 15.18 4.21 -13.56
CA PRO A 311 15.67 5.20 -12.62
C PRO A 311 14.44 5.73 -11.85
N PHE A 312 14.52 5.80 -10.52
CA PHE A 312 13.38 6.11 -9.63
C PHE A 312 12.26 5.06 -9.62
N ALA A 313 12.59 3.77 -9.58
CA ALA A 313 11.67 2.77 -9.03
C ALA A 313 11.41 3.08 -7.53
N GLU A 314 10.66 4.15 -7.27
CA GLU A 314 10.01 4.45 -6.01
C GLU A 314 9.01 3.30 -5.78
N GLY A 315 9.15 2.57 -4.68
CA GLY A 315 8.08 1.68 -4.22
C GLY A 315 8.26 0.17 -4.39
N GLU A 316 9.42 -0.39 -4.78
CA GLU A 316 9.64 -1.85 -4.58
C GLU A 316 9.39 -2.23 -3.11
N GLU A 317 9.92 -1.44 -2.18
CA GLU A 317 9.77 -1.65 -0.73
C GLU A 317 8.34 -1.32 -0.24
N GLU A 318 7.65 -0.38 -0.88
CA GLU A 318 6.27 -0.01 -0.56
C GLU A 318 5.28 -1.10 -0.99
N ALA A 319 5.51 -1.72 -2.15
CA ALA A 319 4.72 -2.86 -2.59
C ALA A 319 4.87 -4.06 -1.65
N GLU A 320 6.06 -4.28 -1.07
CA GLU A 320 6.27 -5.37 -0.09
C GLU A 320 5.37 -5.25 1.16
N GLU A 321 4.89 -4.04 1.48
CA GLU A 321 3.98 -3.82 2.61
C GLU A 321 2.52 -4.13 2.30
N ILE A 322 2.13 -4.09 1.03
CA ILE A 322 0.80 -4.54 0.62
C ILE A 322 0.85 -6.07 0.60
N PRO A 323 0.08 -6.79 1.44
CA PRO A 323 -0.04 -8.24 1.32
C PRO A 323 -0.36 -8.66 -0.12
N GLY A 324 0.53 -9.40 -0.76
CA GLY A 324 0.40 -9.79 -2.18
C GLY A 324 0.97 -8.80 -3.20
N GLY A 325 1.65 -7.74 -2.76
CA GLY A 325 2.47 -6.86 -3.59
C GLY A 325 1.71 -6.01 -4.61
N TYR A 326 2.41 -5.62 -5.67
CA TYR A 326 1.85 -4.90 -6.81
C TYR A 326 0.66 -5.62 -7.46
N ALA A 327 0.67 -6.96 -7.51
CA ALA A 327 -0.47 -7.72 -8.02
C ALA A 327 -1.74 -7.47 -7.20
N ALA A 328 -1.60 -7.36 -5.87
CA ALA A 328 -2.71 -7.00 -5.00
C ALA A 328 -3.14 -5.54 -5.17
N ALA A 329 -2.19 -4.61 -5.35
CA ALA A 329 -2.49 -3.20 -5.62
C ALA A 329 -3.42 -3.03 -6.83
N VAL A 330 -3.14 -3.73 -7.94
CA VAL A 330 -4.03 -3.75 -9.12
C VAL A 330 -5.46 -4.16 -8.75
N ASN A 331 -5.61 -5.26 -8.02
CA ASN A 331 -6.92 -5.76 -7.59
C ASN A 331 -7.64 -4.81 -6.62
N ILE A 332 -6.88 -4.13 -5.75
CA ILE A 332 -7.40 -3.12 -4.83
C ILE A 332 -7.97 -1.94 -5.62
N PHE A 333 -7.24 -1.42 -6.60
CA PHE A 333 -7.70 -0.28 -7.41
C PHE A 333 -8.95 -0.63 -8.23
N ILE A 334 -8.98 -1.81 -8.84
CA ILE A 334 -10.18 -2.30 -9.53
C ILE A 334 -11.36 -2.40 -8.55
N THR A 335 -11.13 -2.96 -7.35
CA THR A 335 -12.18 -3.10 -6.34
C THR A 335 -12.68 -1.74 -5.84
N ASN A 336 -11.80 -0.75 -5.65
CA ASN A 336 -12.17 0.60 -5.24
C ASN A 336 -13.21 1.23 -6.18
N TYR A 337 -13.03 1.08 -7.49
CA TYR A 337 -14.01 1.54 -8.48
C TYR A 337 -15.38 0.88 -8.28
N PHE A 338 -15.41 -0.45 -8.16
CA PHE A 338 -16.67 -1.19 -8.03
C PHE A 338 -17.34 -1.02 -6.67
N LEU A 339 -16.62 -0.63 -5.62
CA LEU A 339 -17.21 -0.30 -4.33
C LEU A 339 -18.14 0.92 -4.43
N ILE A 340 -17.76 1.92 -5.23
CA ILE A 340 -18.54 3.16 -5.44
C ILE A 340 -19.48 3.11 -6.66
N HIS A 341 -19.34 2.11 -7.54
CA HIS A 341 -20.24 1.82 -8.67
C HIS A 341 -20.92 0.45 -8.54
N PRO A 342 -21.70 0.19 -7.48
CA PRO A 342 -22.30 -1.12 -7.22
C PRO A 342 -23.31 -1.58 -8.27
N GLU A 343 -23.95 -0.66 -8.97
CA GLU A 343 -24.91 -0.94 -10.03
C GLU A 343 -24.28 -1.74 -11.18
N GLN A 344 -22.97 -1.61 -11.35
CA GLN A 344 -22.20 -2.37 -12.33
C GLN A 344 -21.93 -3.82 -11.86
N LYS A 345 -22.21 -4.15 -10.59
CA LYS A 345 -22.12 -5.49 -10.00
C LYS A 345 -23.44 -5.92 -9.33
N SER A 346 -24.55 -5.92 -10.09
CA SER A 346 -25.91 -6.28 -9.63
C SER A 346 -26.13 -7.66 -8.96
N ALA A 347 -25.08 -8.49 -8.82
CA ALA A 347 -25.16 -9.86 -8.30
C ALA A 347 -25.44 -9.91 -6.79
N SER A 348 -24.87 -9.00 -6.00
CA SER A 348 -24.92 -9.10 -4.53
C SER A 348 -26.33 -9.01 -3.96
N LEU A 349 -27.21 -8.17 -4.52
CA LEU A 349 -28.62 -8.09 -4.09
C LEU A 349 -29.37 -9.40 -4.32
N LYS A 350 -29.18 -10.04 -5.48
CA LYS A 350 -29.83 -11.32 -5.79
C LYS A 350 -29.31 -12.46 -4.91
N ILE A 351 -28.01 -12.43 -4.58
CA ILE A 351 -27.42 -13.37 -3.62
C ILE A 351 -28.05 -13.20 -2.24
N ALA A 352 -28.20 -11.95 -1.76
CA ALA A 352 -28.85 -11.65 -0.49
C ALA A 352 -30.29 -12.19 -0.45
N GLU A 353 -31.10 -11.88 -1.47
CA GLU A 353 -32.47 -12.37 -1.61
C GLU A 353 -32.56 -13.91 -1.60
N ALA A 354 -31.62 -14.59 -2.26
CA ALA A 354 -31.57 -16.05 -2.27
C ALA A 354 -31.30 -16.62 -0.87
N TYR A 355 -30.37 -16.02 -0.11
CA TYR A 355 -30.09 -16.44 1.26
C TYR A 355 -31.19 -16.06 2.24
N ASP A 356 -31.88 -14.93 2.05
CA ASP A 356 -33.06 -14.57 2.85
C ASP A 356 -34.14 -15.66 2.74
N GLN A 357 -34.41 -16.13 1.52
CA GLN A 357 -35.36 -17.22 1.26
C GLN A 357 -34.91 -18.56 1.87
N MET A 358 -33.60 -18.80 1.91
CA MET A 358 -33.04 -20.03 2.49
C MET A 358 -32.95 -19.99 4.02
N SER A 359 -32.89 -18.80 4.64
CA SER A 359 -32.64 -18.63 6.07
C SER A 359 -33.48 -19.52 7.00
N PRO A 360 -34.79 -19.76 6.78
CA PRO A 360 -35.60 -20.57 7.71
C PRO A 360 -35.26 -22.05 7.68
N VAL A 361 -34.65 -22.52 6.58
CA VAL A 361 -34.34 -23.95 6.34
C VAL A 361 -32.85 -24.23 6.26
N TYR A 362 -32.00 -23.20 6.26
CA TYR A 362 -30.56 -23.28 6.03
C TYR A 362 -29.87 -24.29 6.96
N ASN A 363 -30.06 -24.13 8.27
CA ASN A 363 -29.48 -25.04 9.27
C ASN A 363 -29.94 -26.49 9.10
N LYS A 364 -31.19 -26.70 8.66
CA LYS A 364 -31.72 -28.05 8.39
C LYS A 364 -31.11 -28.66 7.13
N GLN A 365 -30.93 -27.87 6.08
CA GLN A 365 -30.30 -28.31 4.83
C GLN A 365 -28.82 -28.69 5.04
N HIS A 366 -28.14 -28.00 5.95
CA HIS A 366 -26.75 -28.27 6.30
C HIS A 366 -26.57 -29.22 7.50
N ALA A 367 -27.65 -29.80 8.04
CA ALA A 367 -27.58 -30.68 9.21
C ALA A 367 -26.74 -31.95 8.99
N THR A 368 -26.66 -32.44 7.75
CA THR A 368 -25.85 -33.61 7.36
C THR A 368 -24.49 -33.22 6.76
N SER A 369 -24.14 -31.93 6.78
CA SER A 369 -22.84 -31.44 6.31
C SER A 369 -21.77 -31.54 7.39
N ASN A 370 -20.51 -31.56 6.99
CA ASN A 370 -19.36 -31.48 7.91
C ASN A 370 -18.99 -30.02 8.26
N LEU A 371 -19.74 -29.01 7.80
CA LEU A 371 -19.43 -27.61 8.08
C LEU A 371 -19.45 -27.31 9.59
N ILE A 372 -20.49 -27.78 10.32
CA ILE A 372 -20.58 -27.61 11.78
C ILE A 372 -19.44 -28.34 12.52
N PRO A 373 -19.10 -29.61 12.19
CA PRO A 373 -17.90 -30.27 12.70
C PRO A 373 -16.60 -29.50 12.41
N ILE A 374 -16.42 -28.98 11.19
CA ILE A 374 -15.24 -28.16 10.82
C ILE A 374 -15.16 -26.93 11.72
N ILE A 375 -16.26 -26.17 11.84
CA ILE A 375 -16.33 -24.97 12.68
C ILE A 375 -16.00 -25.31 14.13
N THR A 376 -16.60 -26.36 14.69
CA THR A 376 -16.35 -26.82 16.06
C THR A 376 -14.87 -27.13 16.28
N GLN A 377 -14.27 -27.92 15.40
CA GLN A 377 -12.86 -28.29 15.47
C GLN A 377 -11.95 -27.07 15.40
N THR A 378 -12.25 -26.12 14.51
CA THR A 378 -11.50 -24.88 14.35
C THR A 378 -11.57 -24.01 15.61
N VAL A 379 -12.76 -23.79 16.17
CA VAL A 379 -12.93 -23.02 17.42
C VAL A 379 -12.20 -23.68 18.59
N GLU A 380 -12.25 -25.01 18.69
CA GLU A 380 -11.55 -25.76 19.74
C GLU A 380 -10.04 -25.66 19.64
N LEU A 381 -9.50 -25.74 18.42
CA LEU A 381 -8.07 -25.67 18.16
C LEU A 381 -7.50 -24.27 18.45
N LEU A 382 -8.19 -23.21 18.00
CA LEU A 382 -7.58 -21.88 17.88
C LEU A 382 -7.75 -20.98 19.10
N LYS A 383 -8.65 -21.31 20.04
CA LYS A 383 -8.87 -20.55 21.29
C LYS A 383 -8.96 -19.02 21.08
N LEU A 384 -9.87 -18.59 20.21
CA LEU A 384 -10.04 -17.18 19.85
C LEU A 384 -10.57 -16.38 21.05
N GLU A 385 -9.83 -15.35 21.48
CA GLU A 385 -10.14 -14.53 22.66
C GLU A 385 -9.92 -13.04 22.35
N GLY A 386 -10.78 -12.17 22.88
CA GLY A 386 -10.83 -10.74 22.59
C GLY A 386 -11.90 -10.39 21.55
N ARG A 387 -11.59 -9.44 20.67
CA ARG A 387 -12.50 -8.94 19.63
C ARG A 387 -12.39 -9.79 18.37
N VAL A 388 -13.47 -10.45 17.98
CA VAL A 388 -13.57 -11.30 16.80
C VAL A 388 -14.54 -10.69 15.80
N LEU A 389 -14.12 -10.59 14.54
CA LEU A 389 -14.96 -10.20 13.41
C LEU A 389 -15.23 -11.44 12.54
N ASP A 390 -16.51 -11.79 12.39
CA ASP A 390 -16.99 -12.92 11.61
C ASP A 390 -17.65 -12.42 10.31
N LEU A 391 -16.92 -12.54 9.21
CA LEU A 391 -17.30 -12.09 7.87
C LEU A 391 -18.10 -13.20 7.17
N GLY A 392 -19.34 -12.90 6.78
CA GLY A 392 -20.27 -13.89 6.24
C GLY A 392 -20.79 -14.82 7.33
N CYS A 393 -21.28 -14.25 8.44
CA CYS A 393 -21.65 -15.03 9.62
C CYS A 393 -22.86 -15.96 9.42
N GLY A 394 -23.64 -15.77 8.36
CA GLY A 394 -24.79 -16.59 8.00
C GLY A 394 -25.79 -16.68 9.14
N THR A 395 -26.25 -17.90 9.43
CA THR A 395 -27.15 -18.17 10.57
C THR A 395 -26.46 -18.18 11.93
N GLY A 396 -25.17 -17.81 12.02
CA GLY A 396 -24.45 -17.66 13.28
C GLY A 396 -23.86 -18.94 13.84
N ALA A 397 -23.63 -19.96 13.02
CA ALA A 397 -23.07 -21.24 13.46
C ALA A 397 -21.73 -21.09 14.21
N PHE A 398 -20.81 -20.31 13.64
CA PHE A 398 -19.53 -19.98 14.26
C PHE A 398 -19.73 -19.22 15.58
N GLY A 399 -20.53 -18.15 15.55
CA GLY A 399 -20.75 -17.31 16.72
C GLY A 399 -21.39 -18.04 17.89
N ARG A 400 -22.39 -18.89 17.61
CA ARG A 400 -22.98 -19.78 18.61
C ARG A 400 -21.92 -20.65 19.28
N ILE A 401 -21.15 -21.40 18.49
CA ILE A 401 -20.13 -22.33 19.02
C ILE A 401 -19.06 -21.56 19.83
N LEU A 402 -18.59 -20.42 19.33
CA LEU A 402 -17.59 -19.62 20.04
C LEU A 402 -18.16 -19.04 21.35
N SER A 403 -19.39 -18.52 21.34
CA SER A 403 -20.05 -17.97 22.53
C SER A 403 -20.25 -19.03 23.62
N GLU A 404 -20.70 -20.24 23.26
CA GLU A 404 -20.84 -21.37 24.18
C GLU A 404 -19.49 -21.75 24.82
N LYS A 405 -18.39 -21.68 24.06
CA LYS A 405 -17.04 -21.94 24.59
C LYS A 405 -16.54 -20.82 25.51
N TRP A 406 -16.85 -19.56 25.23
CA TRP A 406 -16.55 -18.44 26.13
C TRP A 406 -17.33 -18.55 27.44
N GLU A 407 -18.61 -18.90 27.37
CA GLU A 407 -19.46 -19.12 28.55
C GLU A 407 -18.90 -20.24 29.42
N ALA A 408 -18.54 -21.38 28.81
CA ALA A 408 -17.95 -22.51 29.53
C ALA A 408 -16.61 -22.18 30.22
N ARG A 409 -15.89 -21.14 29.76
CA ARG A 409 -14.62 -20.68 30.34
C ARG A 409 -14.79 -19.54 31.37
N GLY A 410 -16.01 -19.07 31.61
CA GLY A 410 -16.29 -18.06 32.62
C GLY A 410 -16.51 -16.63 32.09
N ASN A 411 -16.92 -16.47 30.82
CA ASN A 411 -17.31 -15.20 30.19
C ASN A 411 -16.44 -13.99 30.54
N ASP A 412 -15.36 -13.80 29.78
CA ASP A 412 -14.56 -12.58 29.85
C ASP A 412 -15.32 -11.40 29.20
N PRO A 413 -15.56 -10.28 29.92
CA PRO A 413 -16.23 -9.11 29.34
C PRO A 413 -15.46 -8.45 28.19
N PHE A 414 -14.15 -8.71 28.05
CA PHE A 414 -13.33 -8.25 26.93
C PHE A 414 -13.61 -9.00 25.63
N ASN A 415 -14.20 -10.19 25.70
CA ASN A 415 -14.61 -10.94 24.52
C ASN A 415 -15.79 -10.24 23.83
N LYS A 416 -15.60 -9.90 22.55
CA LYS A 416 -16.63 -9.26 21.71
C LYS A 416 -16.65 -9.95 20.37
N LEU A 417 -17.84 -10.32 19.92
CA LEU A 417 -18.04 -10.97 18.63
C LEU A 417 -18.94 -10.11 17.76
N TYR A 418 -18.48 -9.76 16.57
CA TYR A 418 -19.20 -8.96 15.59
C TYR A 418 -19.41 -9.78 14.32
N GLY A 419 -20.64 -9.80 13.80
CA GLY A 419 -21.00 -10.55 12.60
C GLY A 419 -21.39 -9.63 11.47
N VAL A 420 -20.99 -9.98 10.25
CA VAL A 420 -21.36 -9.27 9.03
C VAL A 420 -21.97 -10.28 8.07
N ASP A 421 -23.13 -9.97 7.51
CA ASP A 421 -23.72 -10.76 6.43
C ASP A 421 -24.48 -9.85 5.49
N ILE A 422 -24.69 -10.30 4.26
CA ILE A 422 -25.47 -9.56 3.27
C ILE A 422 -26.98 -9.83 3.40
N SER A 423 -27.36 -10.97 3.98
CA SER A 423 -28.76 -11.42 4.11
C SER A 423 -29.35 -10.98 5.44
N GLU A 424 -30.49 -10.27 5.39
CA GLU A 424 -31.24 -9.87 6.58
C GLU A 424 -31.80 -11.10 7.32
N GLY A 425 -32.35 -12.07 6.57
CA GLY A 425 -32.92 -13.29 7.14
C GLY A 425 -31.89 -14.14 7.89
N MET A 426 -30.66 -14.20 7.38
CA MET A 426 -29.55 -14.86 8.09
C MET A 426 -29.20 -14.16 9.40
N LEU A 427 -29.11 -12.82 9.38
CA LEU A 427 -28.83 -12.02 10.57
C LEU A 427 -29.96 -12.06 11.60
N ASP A 428 -31.21 -12.21 11.18
CA ASP A 428 -32.33 -12.37 12.11
C ASP A 428 -32.23 -13.64 12.95
N VAL A 429 -31.71 -14.74 12.37
CA VAL A 429 -31.39 -15.95 13.15
C VAL A 429 -30.30 -15.66 14.18
N CYS A 430 -29.25 -14.92 13.80
CA CYS A 430 -28.20 -14.50 14.73
C CYS A 430 -28.74 -13.63 15.88
N LYS A 431 -29.64 -12.67 15.58
CA LYS A 431 -30.29 -11.79 16.57
C LYS A 431 -31.12 -12.61 17.56
N GLN A 432 -31.90 -13.57 17.07
CA GLN A 432 -32.72 -14.46 17.91
C GLN A 432 -31.85 -15.33 18.82
N GLY A 433 -30.69 -15.77 18.34
CA GLY A 433 -29.73 -16.55 19.11
C GLY A 433 -28.98 -15.78 20.19
N GLY A 434 -28.81 -14.46 20.02
CA GLY A 434 -28.14 -13.59 20.99
C GLY A 434 -26.62 -13.81 21.11
N TRP A 435 -25.98 -14.44 20.12
CA TRP A 435 -24.55 -14.82 20.18
C TRP A 435 -23.57 -13.69 19.84
N TYR A 436 -24.05 -12.66 19.14
CA TYR A 436 -23.22 -11.57 18.62
C TYR A 436 -23.47 -10.29 19.40
N HIS A 437 -22.39 -9.55 19.66
CA HIS A 437 -22.42 -8.23 20.31
C HIS A 437 -22.81 -7.11 19.34
N GLY A 438 -22.61 -7.34 18.03
CA GLY A 438 -23.07 -6.45 16.97
C GLY A 438 -23.21 -7.22 15.66
N LEU A 439 -24.21 -6.86 14.87
CA LEU A 439 -24.53 -7.46 13.58
C LEU A 439 -24.68 -6.35 12.53
N TYR A 440 -24.08 -6.55 11.36
CA TYR A 440 -24.05 -5.57 10.28
C TYR A 440 -24.56 -6.21 8.98
N ILE A 441 -25.55 -5.56 8.36
CA ILE A 441 -26.12 -5.97 7.08
C ILE A 441 -25.44 -5.24 5.92
N GLU A 442 -24.42 -5.86 5.34
CA GLU A 442 -23.65 -5.26 4.24
C GLU A 442 -22.79 -6.31 3.51
N PRO A 443 -22.52 -6.17 2.20
CA PRO A 443 -21.48 -6.96 1.54
C PRO A 443 -20.12 -6.82 2.24
N ILE A 444 -19.42 -7.94 2.43
CA ILE A 444 -18.17 -7.98 3.22
C ILE A 444 -17.09 -7.02 2.70
N GLN A 445 -16.97 -6.87 1.38
CA GLN A 445 -16.01 -5.96 0.74
C GLN A 445 -16.32 -4.48 1.03
N ARG A 446 -17.61 -4.13 1.18
CA ARG A 446 -18.04 -2.76 1.53
C ARG A 446 -17.86 -2.48 3.01
N PHE A 447 -18.22 -3.44 3.86
CA PHE A 447 -18.03 -3.31 5.29
C PHE A 447 -16.54 -3.15 5.64
N ILE A 448 -15.69 -4.02 5.09
CA ILE A 448 -14.26 -4.05 5.43
C ILE A 448 -13.47 -2.83 4.88
N ALA A 449 -14.01 -2.17 3.85
CA ALA A 449 -13.47 -0.93 3.29
C ALA A 449 -13.64 0.30 4.19
N LYS A 450 -14.59 0.27 5.13
CA LYS A 450 -14.95 1.41 5.99
C LYS A 450 -14.35 1.34 7.39
N ILE A 451 -14.03 0.13 7.85
CA ILE A 451 -13.56 -0.06 9.21
C ILE A 451 -12.08 0.31 9.34
N THR A 452 -11.78 1.13 10.34
CA THR A 452 -10.41 1.58 10.65
C THR A 452 -9.91 1.01 11.98
N GLY A 453 -10.82 0.55 12.86
CA GLY A 453 -10.48 -0.07 14.13
C GLY A 453 -10.07 -1.53 13.98
N GLY A 454 -8.85 -1.86 14.40
CA GLY A 454 -8.38 -3.25 14.38
C GLY A 454 -9.08 -4.16 15.40
N VAL A 455 -9.20 -5.44 15.06
CA VAL A 455 -9.77 -6.53 15.87
C VAL A 455 -8.68 -7.54 16.22
N ASP A 456 -8.88 -8.39 17.22
CA ASP A 456 -7.91 -9.42 17.57
C ASP A 456 -7.88 -10.52 16.50
N HIS A 457 -9.07 -10.96 16.08
CA HIS A 457 -9.23 -12.05 15.13
C HIS A 457 -10.23 -11.69 14.03
N VAL A 458 -9.90 -12.08 12.79
CA VAL A 458 -10.86 -12.06 11.67
C VAL A 458 -11.15 -13.50 11.24
N VAL A 459 -12.41 -13.82 11.03
CA VAL A 459 -12.88 -15.13 10.60
C VAL A 459 -13.77 -14.96 9.37
N ALA A 460 -13.62 -15.82 8.36
CA ALA A 460 -14.53 -15.88 7.22
C ALA A 460 -14.72 -17.34 6.81
N MET A 461 -15.87 -17.93 7.13
CA MET A 461 -16.12 -19.35 6.88
C MET A 461 -17.22 -19.54 5.83
N SER A 462 -16.86 -20.17 4.71
CA SER A 462 -17.75 -20.56 3.62
C SER A 462 -18.57 -19.42 3.00
N VAL A 463 -17.91 -18.28 2.80
CA VAL A 463 -18.49 -17.09 2.15
C VAL A 463 -17.66 -16.56 0.97
N LEU A 464 -16.34 -16.80 0.98
CA LEU A 464 -15.40 -16.17 0.05
C LEU A 464 -15.63 -16.55 -1.43
N HIS A 465 -16.33 -17.66 -1.68
CA HIS A 465 -16.66 -18.14 -3.02
C HIS A 465 -17.60 -17.19 -3.80
N HIS A 466 -18.30 -16.27 -3.12
CA HIS A 466 -19.14 -15.26 -3.79
C HIS A 466 -18.38 -14.02 -4.26
N LEU A 467 -17.12 -13.85 -3.83
CA LEU A 467 -16.30 -12.71 -4.25
C LEU A 467 -15.69 -12.96 -5.63
N THR A 468 -15.49 -11.90 -6.42
CA THR A 468 -14.56 -11.97 -7.56
C THR A 468 -13.12 -12.11 -7.07
N PRO A 469 -12.16 -12.58 -7.90
CA PRO A 469 -10.76 -12.64 -7.49
C PRO A 469 -10.21 -11.30 -6.99
N GLU A 470 -10.61 -10.18 -7.59
CA GLU A 470 -10.20 -8.83 -7.20
C GLU A 470 -10.74 -8.45 -5.81
N GLU A 471 -12.04 -8.71 -5.57
CA GLU A 471 -12.68 -8.46 -4.28
C GLU A 471 -12.11 -9.35 -3.18
N LEU A 472 -11.80 -10.61 -3.51
CA LEU A 472 -11.12 -11.51 -2.58
C LEU A 472 -9.78 -10.93 -2.16
N THR A 473 -8.92 -10.53 -3.11
CA THR A 473 -7.63 -9.94 -2.77
C THR A 473 -7.81 -8.71 -1.89
N PHE A 474 -8.74 -7.81 -2.23
CA PHE A 474 -9.06 -6.65 -1.40
C PHE A 474 -9.44 -7.05 0.04
N VAL A 475 -10.38 -8.01 0.20
CA VAL A 475 -10.83 -8.49 1.52
C VAL A 475 -9.67 -9.10 2.29
N LEU A 476 -8.84 -9.95 1.67
CA LEU A 476 -7.70 -10.59 2.32
C LEU A 476 -6.67 -9.57 2.80
N VAL A 477 -6.31 -8.58 1.97
CA VAL A 477 -5.40 -7.50 2.36
C VAL A 477 -5.94 -6.75 3.56
N ARG A 478 -7.23 -6.38 3.54
CA ARG A 478 -7.88 -5.71 4.67
C ARG A 478 -7.90 -6.57 5.93
N CYS A 479 -8.12 -7.88 5.81
CA CYS A 479 -8.01 -8.80 6.95
C CYS A 479 -6.61 -8.74 7.60
N PHE A 480 -5.53 -8.75 6.80
CA PHE A 480 -4.15 -8.63 7.27
C PHE A 480 -3.85 -7.26 7.93
N GLN A 481 -4.50 -6.19 7.48
CA GLN A 481 -4.35 -4.86 8.08
C GLN A 481 -5.15 -4.71 9.39
N LEU A 482 -6.30 -5.37 9.51
CA LEU A 482 -7.22 -5.21 10.63
C LEU A 482 -6.97 -6.17 11.79
N ALA A 483 -6.53 -7.39 11.48
CA ALA A 483 -6.31 -8.43 12.48
C ALA A 483 -5.02 -8.19 13.27
N LYS A 484 -5.11 -8.20 14.59
CA LYS A 484 -3.95 -8.01 15.48
C LYS A 484 -3.27 -9.32 15.84
N LYS A 485 -4.01 -10.43 15.86
CA LYS A 485 -3.49 -11.74 16.28
C LYS A 485 -3.61 -12.80 15.20
N SER A 486 -4.79 -13.03 14.64
CA SER A 486 -4.96 -14.09 13.64
C SER A 486 -6.11 -13.90 12.66
N ILE A 487 -6.02 -14.62 11.54
CA ILE A 487 -7.04 -14.67 10.50
C ILE A 487 -7.36 -16.13 10.22
N THR A 488 -8.64 -16.50 10.22
CA THR A 488 -9.09 -17.86 9.92
C THR A 488 -10.08 -17.85 8.77
N LEU A 489 -9.78 -18.56 7.69
CA LEU A 489 -10.58 -18.55 6.48
C LEU A 489 -10.91 -19.99 6.09
N THR A 490 -12.07 -20.20 5.48
CA THR A 490 -12.32 -21.42 4.72
C THR A 490 -12.58 -21.14 3.26
N VAL A 491 -12.04 -22.00 2.41
CA VAL A 491 -12.29 -21.99 0.97
C VAL A 491 -13.04 -23.25 0.61
N ASP A 492 -14.24 -23.09 0.05
CA ASP A 492 -14.98 -24.15 -0.61
C ASP A 492 -14.38 -24.38 -2.01
N GLU A 493 -13.89 -25.59 -2.27
CA GLU A 493 -13.39 -26.02 -3.58
C GLU A 493 -14.58 -26.38 -4.47
N ILE A 494 -15.17 -25.37 -5.10
CA ILE A 494 -16.38 -25.48 -5.92
C ILE A 494 -16.00 -25.90 -7.36
N PRO A 495 -16.39 -27.11 -7.82
CA PRO A 495 -16.10 -27.52 -9.19
C PRO A 495 -17.08 -26.91 -10.21
N ASP A 496 -16.64 -26.79 -11.46
CA ASP A 496 -17.44 -26.20 -12.55
C ASP A 496 -18.82 -26.85 -12.73
N GLU A 497 -18.94 -28.16 -12.50
CA GLU A 497 -20.20 -28.88 -12.58
C GLU A 497 -21.28 -28.29 -11.65
N TYR A 498 -20.89 -27.86 -10.45
CA TYR A 498 -21.80 -27.22 -9.50
C TYR A 498 -22.42 -25.96 -10.12
N ASN A 499 -21.58 -25.09 -10.68
CA ASN A 499 -22.03 -23.85 -11.33
C ASN A 499 -22.86 -24.14 -12.57
N GLN A 500 -22.48 -25.12 -13.40
CA GLN A 500 -23.27 -25.50 -14.58
C GLN A 500 -24.70 -25.89 -14.22
N VAL A 501 -24.92 -26.56 -13.08
CA VAL A 501 -26.28 -26.89 -12.62
C VAL A 501 -27.03 -25.65 -12.13
N LEU A 502 -26.38 -24.74 -11.40
CA LEU A 502 -27.00 -23.47 -10.98
C LEU A 502 -27.46 -22.65 -12.19
N HIS A 503 -26.62 -22.53 -13.22
CA HIS A 503 -26.97 -21.88 -14.48
C HIS A 503 -28.18 -22.55 -15.15
N LYS A 504 -28.20 -23.89 -15.26
CA LYS A 504 -29.34 -24.65 -15.81
C LYS A 504 -30.64 -24.47 -15.02
N ARG A 505 -30.54 -24.16 -13.72
CA ARG A 505 -31.69 -23.88 -12.84
C ARG A 505 -32.12 -22.42 -12.83
N GLY A 506 -31.51 -21.56 -13.66
CA GLY A 506 -31.83 -20.14 -13.69
C GLY A 506 -31.29 -19.34 -12.51
N LEU A 507 -30.24 -19.84 -11.85
CA LEU A 507 -29.58 -19.19 -10.71
C LEU A 507 -28.13 -18.75 -11.03
N PRO A 508 -27.87 -18.08 -12.17
CA PRO A 508 -26.51 -17.67 -12.54
C PRO A 508 -25.89 -16.67 -11.56
N HIS A 509 -26.73 -15.96 -10.78
CA HIS A 509 -26.27 -15.02 -9.75
C HIS A 509 -25.68 -15.71 -8.51
N MET A 510 -25.94 -17.01 -8.32
CA MET A 510 -25.35 -17.82 -7.24
C MET A 510 -24.02 -18.48 -7.63
N HIS A 511 -23.43 -18.06 -8.75
CA HIS A 511 -22.14 -18.56 -9.22
C HIS A 511 -21.11 -18.47 -8.09
N SER A 512 -20.41 -19.57 -7.85
CA SER A 512 -19.46 -19.71 -6.74
C SER A 512 -18.08 -20.00 -7.29
N ASN A 513 -17.12 -19.15 -6.97
CA ASN A 513 -15.74 -19.24 -7.43
C ASN A 513 -14.93 -20.19 -6.53
N ASP A 514 -14.14 -21.08 -7.14
CA ASP A 514 -13.07 -21.79 -6.42
C ASP A 514 -11.90 -20.83 -6.20
N GLN A 515 -11.76 -20.37 -4.96
CA GLN A 515 -10.77 -19.38 -4.56
C GLN A 515 -9.45 -19.99 -4.06
N LEU A 516 -9.27 -21.31 -4.14
CA LEU A 516 -8.14 -21.98 -3.50
C LEU A 516 -6.80 -21.47 -4.03
N LYS A 517 -6.69 -21.28 -5.34
CA LYS A 517 -5.48 -20.75 -5.97
C LYS A 517 -5.19 -19.31 -5.55
N ASN A 518 -6.23 -18.48 -5.45
CA ASN A 518 -6.10 -17.07 -5.11
C ASN A 518 -5.71 -16.87 -3.63
N VAL A 519 -6.31 -17.63 -2.71
CA VAL A 519 -5.90 -17.59 -1.28
C VAL A 519 -4.47 -18.10 -1.11
N LYS A 520 -4.07 -19.17 -1.82
CA LYS A 520 -2.68 -19.66 -1.78
C LYS A 520 -1.67 -18.65 -2.35
N ALA A 521 -2.05 -17.92 -3.39
CA ALA A 521 -1.19 -16.92 -4.02
C ALA A 521 -0.86 -15.73 -3.10
N MET A 522 -1.68 -15.47 -2.06
CA MET A 522 -1.37 -14.45 -1.05
C MET A 522 -0.11 -14.78 -0.22
N GLY A 523 0.27 -16.06 -0.14
CA GLY A 523 1.43 -16.50 0.63
C GLY A 523 1.34 -16.12 2.11
N GLU A 524 2.49 -15.80 2.69
CA GLU A 524 2.66 -15.36 4.08
C GLU A 524 3.19 -13.92 4.08
N PRO A 525 2.31 -12.90 4.19
CA PRO A 525 2.73 -11.50 4.21
C PRO A 525 3.71 -11.20 5.35
N ALA A 526 4.47 -10.10 5.24
CA ALA A 526 5.42 -9.71 6.27
C ALA A 526 4.76 -9.62 7.67
N GLY A 527 5.34 -10.30 8.66
CA GLY A 527 4.80 -10.38 10.02
C GLY A 527 3.67 -11.40 10.23
N TRP A 528 3.36 -12.22 9.21
CA TRP A 528 2.33 -13.25 9.24
C TRP A 528 2.88 -14.61 8.84
N ARG A 529 2.36 -15.67 9.48
CA ARG A 529 2.66 -17.06 9.14
C ARG A 529 1.39 -17.88 9.00
N LEU A 530 1.33 -18.81 8.08
CA LEU A 530 0.29 -19.82 7.93
C LEU A 530 0.56 -20.95 8.94
N SER A 531 -0.06 -20.86 10.13
CA SER A 531 0.16 -21.82 11.22
C SER A 531 -0.69 -23.09 11.10
N TYR A 532 -1.77 -23.05 10.31
CA TYR A 532 -2.58 -24.23 10.04
C TYR A 532 -3.20 -24.20 8.63
N LEU A 533 -3.06 -25.33 7.93
CA LEU A 533 -3.66 -25.57 6.62
C LEU A 533 -4.21 -26.99 6.59
N ARG A 534 -5.52 -27.14 6.40
CA ARG A 534 -6.13 -28.47 6.30
C ARG A 534 -7.29 -28.51 5.31
N ARG A 535 -7.19 -29.45 4.37
CA ARG A 535 -8.28 -29.83 3.47
C ARG A 535 -9.07 -30.98 4.08
N GLN A 536 -10.40 -30.88 4.05
CA GLN A 536 -11.29 -31.94 4.49
C GLN A 536 -12.61 -31.91 3.73
N PHE A 537 -13.34 -33.03 3.74
CA PHE A 537 -14.64 -33.11 3.10
C PHE A 537 -15.65 -32.22 3.85
N GLY A 538 -16.26 -31.25 3.15
CA GLY A 538 -17.17 -30.28 3.73
C GLY A 538 -18.63 -30.69 3.58
N TRP A 539 -19.11 -30.85 2.35
CA TRP A 539 -20.51 -31.14 2.10
C TRP A 539 -20.73 -31.75 0.73
N THR A 540 -21.86 -32.42 0.56
CA THR A 540 -22.38 -32.80 -0.76
C THR A 540 -23.51 -31.85 -1.08
N SER A 541 -23.46 -31.20 -2.24
CA SER A 541 -24.53 -30.34 -2.71
C SER A 541 -25.84 -31.11 -2.78
N PRO A 542 -26.86 -30.74 -2.00
CA PRO A 542 -28.17 -31.40 -2.08
C PRO A 542 -28.81 -31.21 -3.46
N ALA A 543 -28.45 -30.13 -4.14
CA ALA A 543 -28.92 -29.79 -5.46
C ALA A 543 -28.27 -30.63 -6.56
N THR A 544 -26.97 -30.89 -6.48
CA THR A 544 -26.19 -31.44 -7.61
C THR A 544 -25.60 -32.82 -7.33
N GLY A 545 -25.53 -33.26 -6.07
CA GLY A 545 -24.82 -34.48 -5.66
C GLY A 545 -23.29 -34.35 -5.68
N VAL A 546 -22.77 -33.19 -6.04
CA VAL A 546 -21.34 -32.90 -6.12
C VAL A 546 -20.75 -32.79 -4.71
N GLN A 547 -19.61 -33.43 -4.49
CA GLN A 547 -18.84 -33.30 -3.25
C GLN A 547 -17.99 -32.03 -3.29
N VAL A 548 -18.10 -31.22 -2.25
CA VAL A 548 -17.32 -30.00 -2.03
C VAL A 548 -16.38 -30.23 -0.86
N TYR A 549 -15.10 -30.02 -1.11
CA TYR A 549 -14.06 -30.01 -0.08
C TYR A 549 -13.87 -28.60 0.44
N VAL A 550 -13.52 -28.51 1.72
CA VAL A 550 -13.25 -27.25 2.39
C VAL A 550 -11.80 -27.26 2.84
N THR A 551 -11.06 -26.24 2.47
CA THR A 551 -9.71 -26.00 2.96
C THR A 551 -9.73 -24.87 3.99
N VAL A 552 -9.30 -25.18 5.21
CA VAL A 552 -9.15 -24.22 6.32
C VAL A 552 -7.75 -23.63 6.29
N PHE A 553 -7.65 -22.31 6.28
CA PHE A 553 -6.42 -21.53 6.42
C PHE A 553 -6.45 -20.81 7.77
N HIS A 554 -5.35 -20.87 8.52
CA HIS A 554 -5.16 -20.06 9.72
C HIS A 554 -3.81 -19.34 9.65
N PHE A 555 -3.87 -18.02 9.64
CA PHE A 555 -2.71 -17.15 9.70
C PHE A 555 -2.57 -16.57 11.10
N GLU A 556 -1.37 -16.61 11.65
CA GLU A 556 -1.02 -15.98 12.91
C GLU A 556 -0.04 -14.84 12.65
N ARG A 557 -0.26 -13.74 13.36
CA ARG A 557 0.73 -12.67 13.43
C ARG A 557 1.85 -13.13 14.37
N TYR A 558 3.09 -12.97 13.95
CA TYR A 558 4.25 -13.15 14.81
C TYR A 558 4.93 -11.81 15.03
N GLU A 559 5.46 -11.60 16.23
CA GLU A 559 6.40 -10.51 16.44
C GLU A 559 7.68 -10.87 15.67
N LYS A 560 8.08 -10.06 14.69
CA LYS A 560 9.47 -10.11 14.21
C LYS A 560 10.32 -9.91 15.46
N GLU A 561 11.14 -10.89 15.82
CA GLU A 561 12.14 -10.70 16.87
C GLU A 561 12.90 -9.42 16.53
N ASP A 562 12.83 -8.43 17.41
CA ASP A 562 13.66 -7.24 17.28
C ASP A 562 15.12 -7.73 17.22
N PRO A 563 15.85 -7.51 16.11
CA PRO A 563 17.20 -8.01 15.96
C PRO A 563 18.11 -7.53 17.09
N LEU A 564 17.81 -6.37 17.69
CA LEU A 564 18.50 -5.84 18.86
C LEU A 564 18.17 -6.64 20.13
N LYS A 565 16.92 -7.06 20.34
CA LYS A 565 16.53 -7.99 21.40
C LYS A 565 17.16 -9.36 21.22
N ALA A 566 17.14 -9.91 20.01
CA ALA A 566 17.77 -11.20 19.70
C ALA A 566 19.30 -11.14 19.90
N ALA A 567 19.95 -10.04 19.50
CA ALA A 567 21.36 -9.80 19.75
C ALA A 567 21.66 -9.59 21.24
N GLN A 568 20.82 -8.86 21.98
CA GLN A 568 20.95 -8.65 23.42
C GLN A 568 20.74 -9.95 24.20
N GLU A 569 19.84 -10.83 23.76
CA GLU A 569 19.65 -12.17 24.33
C GLU A 569 20.83 -13.09 24.00
N LEU A 570 21.36 -13.06 22.78
CA LEU A 570 22.59 -13.79 22.42
C LEU A 570 23.80 -13.31 23.24
N ILE A 571 23.91 -12.00 23.53
CA ILE A 571 24.94 -11.44 24.42
C ILE A 571 24.71 -11.90 25.86
N ARG A 572 23.46 -11.92 26.35
CA ARG A 572 23.12 -12.46 27.69
C ARG A 572 23.42 -13.96 27.81
N TYR A 573 23.08 -14.76 26.79
CA TYR A 573 23.37 -16.18 26.75
C TYR A 573 24.87 -16.46 26.62
N GLY A 574 25.60 -15.66 25.83
CA GLY A 574 27.05 -15.69 25.74
C GLY A 574 27.73 -15.35 27.07
N ALA A 575 27.22 -14.35 27.80
CA ALA A 575 27.72 -13.98 29.13
C ALA A 575 27.44 -15.07 30.19
N HIS A 576 26.28 -15.73 30.14
CA HIS A 576 25.98 -16.87 31.01
C HIS A 576 26.84 -18.11 30.70
N ALA A 577 27.13 -18.38 29.42
CA ALA A 577 28.02 -19.47 29.00
C ALA A 577 29.49 -19.24 29.42
N VAL A 578 29.93 -17.98 29.52
CA VAL A 578 31.26 -17.62 30.04
C VAL A 578 31.31 -17.69 31.57
N ALA A 579 30.27 -17.23 32.28
CA ALA A 579 30.20 -17.28 33.75
C ALA A 579 30.09 -18.71 34.31
N SER A 580 29.48 -19.64 33.56
CA SER A 580 29.39 -21.06 33.92
C SER A 580 30.67 -21.85 33.62
N ARG A 581 31.56 -21.33 32.76
CA ARG A 581 32.90 -21.92 32.51
C ARG A 581 33.99 -21.38 33.45
N THR A 582 33.74 -20.29 34.17
CA THR A 582 34.71 -19.70 35.12
C THR A 582 34.50 -20.09 36.58
N ASN A 583 33.40 -20.77 36.94
CA ASN A 583 33.17 -21.29 38.30
C ASN A 583 33.88 -22.62 38.62
N GLY A 584 34.90 -22.98 37.84
CA GLY A 584 35.69 -24.20 38.01
C GLY A 584 37.15 -23.95 38.41
N CYS A 585 37.46 -22.87 39.14
CA CYS A 585 38.78 -22.67 39.73
C CYS A 585 38.65 -21.94 41.07
N GLU A 586 38.80 -22.67 42.18
CA GLU A 586 39.08 -22.10 43.49
C GLU A 586 40.48 -21.48 43.50
N ALA A 587 40.60 -20.21 43.91
CA ALA A 587 41.80 -19.69 44.56
C ALA A 587 41.48 -18.42 45.37
N ASN A 588 41.58 -18.58 46.69
CA ASN A 588 41.86 -17.64 47.76
C ASN A 588 41.98 -16.13 47.46
N GLY A 589 41.10 -15.37 48.11
CA GLY A 589 41.46 -14.28 49.02
C GLY A 589 42.09 -13.01 48.42
N THR A 590 41.30 -11.95 48.30
CA THR A 590 41.54 -10.64 48.96
C THR A 590 40.42 -9.66 48.63
N HIS A 591 39.94 -8.95 49.64
CA HIS A 591 38.98 -7.85 49.53
C HIS A 591 39.58 -6.67 48.76
N VAL A 592 38.82 -6.08 47.84
CA VAL A 592 38.89 -4.64 47.54
C VAL A 592 37.49 -4.08 47.30
N ASN A 593 37.19 -3.01 48.03
CA ASN A 593 35.99 -2.18 47.96
C ASN A 593 36.01 -1.25 46.74
N GLY A 594 34.82 -1.02 46.16
CA GLY A 594 34.38 0.22 45.51
C GLY A 594 35.13 0.70 44.26
N ILE A 595 34.39 1.17 43.26
CA ILE A 595 34.59 2.48 42.59
C ILE A 595 33.46 2.70 41.59
N GLU A 596 33.04 3.97 41.58
CA GLU A 596 31.97 4.61 40.82
C GLU A 596 32.23 4.70 39.30
N ALA A 597 31.15 5.02 38.59
CA ALA A 597 31.14 5.32 37.17
C ALA A 597 31.77 6.69 36.85
N SER A 598 32.66 6.72 35.85
CA SER A 598 32.84 7.90 34.98
C SER A 598 33.65 7.54 33.73
N GLY A 599 33.20 8.07 32.57
CA GLY A 599 34.09 8.61 31.54
C GLY A 599 34.68 7.65 30.50
N SER A 600 34.23 7.84 29.26
CA SER A 600 34.97 7.69 27.99
C SER A 600 36.42 7.19 28.04
N GLN A 601 36.71 6.07 27.36
CA GLN A 601 37.77 5.96 26.33
C GLN A 601 37.88 4.52 25.79
N SER A 602 38.21 4.44 24.50
CA SER A 602 38.47 3.25 23.69
C SER A 602 39.48 2.27 24.31
N VAL A 603 39.17 0.98 24.31
CA VAL A 603 40.11 -0.10 24.61
C VAL A 603 40.39 -0.91 23.34
N LYS A 604 41.64 -0.82 22.86
CA LYS A 604 42.24 -1.80 21.93
C LYS A 604 42.59 -3.05 22.71
N VAL A 605 42.15 -4.22 22.26
CA VAL A 605 42.59 -5.51 22.80
C VAL A 605 43.79 -5.99 21.99
N GLN A 606 44.97 -5.99 22.61
CA GLN A 606 46.14 -6.75 22.17
C GLN A 606 46.00 -8.19 22.67
N THR A 607 46.01 -9.17 21.77
CA THR A 607 46.16 -10.58 22.12
C THR A 607 47.62 -11.00 21.93
N ASN A 608 48.28 -11.34 23.03
CA ASN A 608 49.60 -11.95 23.04
C ASN A 608 49.51 -13.46 22.82
N GLY A 609 50.10 -13.91 21.71
CA GLY A 609 51.03 -15.06 21.65
C GLY A 609 50.56 -16.43 22.11
N ILE A 610 50.28 -17.31 21.14
CA ILE A 610 50.75 -18.71 21.19
C ILE A 610 51.37 -19.03 19.82
N ASN A 611 52.66 -19.38 19.86
CA ASN A 611 53.44 -19.86 18.73
C ASN A 611 53.06 -21.32 18.39
N GLY A 612 53.00 -21.61 17.09
CA GLY A 612 52.91 -22.95 16.54
C GLY A 612 53.17 -22.90 15.03
N SER A 613 54.44 -23.05 14.69
CA SER A 613 55.04 -23.08 13.35
C SER A 613 54.40 -24.09 12.40
N GLU A 614 54.16 -23.72 11.14
CA GLU A 614 54.89 -24.29 9.99
C GLU A 614 54.58 -23.59 8.66
N CYS A 615 55.61 -23.55 7.83
CA CYS A 615 55.77 -22.85 6.56
C CYS A 615 54.91 -23.41 5.43
N LEU A 616 54.44 -22.56 4.51
CA LEU A 616 55.03 -22.45 3.16
C LEU A 616 54.35 -21.37 2.31
N LYS A 617 55.21 -20.54 1.72
CA LYS A 617 54.95 -19.48 0.76
C LYS A 617 54.35 -20.01 -0.54
N VAL A 618 53.47 -19.25 -1.18
CA VAL A 618 53.61 -18.88 -2.61
C VAL A 618 53.10 -17.45 -2.81
N ASN A 619 53.96 -16.58 -3.33
CA ASN A 619 53.66 -15.26 -3.85
C ASN A 619 52.98 -15.35 -5.22
N GLY A 620 52.08 -14.42 -5.54
CA GLY A 620 51.65 -14.15 -6.91
C GLY A 620 50.74 -12.94 -7.00
N GLN A 621 51.32 -11.77 -7.30
CA GLN A 621 50.60 -10.59 -7.78
C GLN A 621 50.02 -10.85 -9.19
N LEU A 622 48.84 -10.30 -9.50
CA LEU A 622 48.63 -9.25 -10.52
C LEU A 622 47.14 -9.14 -10.93
N ASN A 623 46.66 -7.89 -10.94
CA ASN A 623 45.74 -7.23 -11.87
C ASN A 623 44.47 -7.93 -12.41
N GLY A 624 43.36 -7.19 -12.27
CA GLY A 624 42.58 -6.76 -13.44
C GLY A 624 41.28 -7.51 -13.77
N SER A 625 40.22 -6.70 -13.88
CA SER A 625 39.05 -6.85 -14.76
C SER A 625 38.04 -8.00 -14.57
N GLU A 626 36.79 -7.55 -14.47
CA GLU A 626 35.58 -8.07 -15.12
C GLU A 626 34.83 -9.31 -14.58
N SER A 627 33.50 -9.11 -14.57
CA SER A 627 32.42 -10.09 -14.67
C SER A 627 32.04 -10.87 -13.39
N ARG A 628 30.91 -10.47 -12.79
CA ARG A 628 30.04 -11.36 -12.01
C ARG A 628 28.62 -11.30 -12.56
N HIS A 629 28.36 -12.18 -13.52
CA HIS A 629 27.03 -12.68 -13.82
C HIS A 629 27.16 -14.20 -14.04
N LYS A 630 26.63 -14.95 -13.07
CA LYS A 630 26.06 -16.31 -13.18
C LYS A 630 25.86 -16.85 -11.77
N ARG A 631 24.64 -16.66 -11.24
CA ARG A 631 24.14 -17.44 -10.10
C ARG A 631 23.58 -18.75 -10.65
N CYS A 632 24.13 -19.83 -10.11
CA CYS A 632 23.67 -21.21 -10.04
C CYS A 632 22.16 -21.44 -10.24
N GLU A 633 21.81 -22.14 -11.33
CA GLU A 633 20.78 -23.17 -11.32
C GLU A 633 21.45 -24.51 -10.97
N GLN A 634 21.03 -25.17 -9.89
CA GLN A 634 21.02 -26.62 -9.67
C GLN A 634 20.96 -26.91 -8.16
N CYS A 635 19.80 -27.36 -7.68
CA CYS A 635 19.65 -28.35 -6.61
C CYS A 635 18.15 -28.53 -6.29
N LEU A 636 17.43 -29.22 -7.17
CA LEU A 636 16.14 -29.86 -6.86
C LEU A 636 16.05 -31.12 -7.71
N GLN A 637 16.61 -32.22 -7.22
CA GLN A 637 16.17 -33.56 -7.58
C GLN A 637 16.71 -34.55 -6.54
N GLU A 638 15.89 -35.55 -6.26
CA GLU A 638 16.13 -36.75 -5.45
C GLU A 638 15.77 -36.60 -3.96
N LEU A 639 14.58 -37.11 -3.61
CA LEU A 639 14.44 -38.32 -2.80
C LEU A 639 12.94 -38.67 -2.63
N GLU A 640 12.46 -39.56 -3.50
CA GLU A 640 11.33 -40.46 -3.19
C GLU A 640 11.93 -41.77 -2.63
N THR A 641 11.59 -42.09 -1.38
CA THR A 641 11.23 -43.40 -0.72
C THR A 641 11.73 -44.77 -1.25
N PRO A 642 11.59 -45.91 -0.53
CA PRO A 642 11.10 -46.16 0.85
C PRO A 642 11.93 -47.16 1.71
N SER A 643 11.72 -47.13 3.03
CA SER A 643 11.56 -48.32 3.91
C SER A 643 11.07 -47.89 5.29
#